data_AF-A0A7J3D6N0-F1
#
_entry.id   AF-A0A7J3D6N0-F1
#
_cell.length_a   1.000
_cell.length_b   1.000
_cell.length_c   1.000
_cell.angle_alpha   90.00
_cell.angle_beta   90.00
_cell.angle_gamma   90.00
#
_symmetry.space_group_name_H-M   'P 1'
#
loop_
_entity.id
_entity.type
_entity.pdbx_description
1 polymer ?
#
loop_
_entity_poly.entity_id
_entity_poly.type
_entity_poly.pdbx_seq_one_letter_code
_entity_poly.pdbx_strand_id
1 'polypeptide(L)'
;MKECTVESCPLYSVKKQVPYRGNVDSQVVIVGESPGRVELAYGKPFVGPAGNLLTKSLSDVGFDPESMFYTNSAMCRIDKDALSVKEINEVLRCCRPNLELALSIIKPKLIIVLGEIAMRQVLKLSNIGKRRGSFVWSPEFECWALVAYHPAFCLRNMSQLPTFAIDLSKGVEFIKTDGESLKNAVSCQLLHKPSFEHIPSGAVALDTETQGLNWLDPNCTLLSYSFCASEHVAYHVPLLEPTDNPSDAFIHVHVESGRGKKAHDVEVHLKKSANFNKKLDFLYDVVSSDSIKKYMFNGMFDILFIESFFKRVGRKPPKVRNYVMDVQAAAHLIDENVFLRGSLEQARKILTSFDSQYSSDFDAKYDKNLMASVPPEEMMEYACLDAYVTFCSALKLRSLLIEGNQRQLNYYCKFVIPTIQNVLPMLTRNGAMVDLEKIPDVKEVISSKLIEERSKVLVVAPPSVVERHGGASEVKLSKTSFIRDCLFASDGFGLEPTGVTLKGTTNSVDAKSRASIKQRRGTPKRAIQFIQHYENWCELSMLLSRYIKNFEAATCADVRLHPRYSIVTTVTGRTSTSDPSLQNVPTSGAGREMRRLIISSPGMVLMAFDQSQAELRWMAHLSQDERMLETYRSNGDIHTTTALAMLGKSRDEVSDDEFKAARRSAKAQNFGLIYGMSPGGFRQYAAFNYGIFLSEREAFEMHSNFFKLYSGIKRYHEKITDECDRFGMVV
;
A
#
# COMPACT_ATOMS: atom_id res chain seq x y z
N MET A 1 10.91 40.22 21.03
CA MET A 1 9.81 39.37 21.53
C MET A 1 8.71 40.28 22.03
N LYS A 2 7.44 39.95 21.79
CA LYS A 2 6.28 40.67 22.37
C LYS A 2 5.73 39.85 23.53
N GLU A 3 5.12 40.52 24.51
CA GLU A 3 4.37 39.84 25.57
C GLU A 3 2.93 39.60 25.15
N CYS A 4 2.32 38.52 25.65
CA CYS A 4 0.89 38.30 25.47
C CYS A 4 0.12 39.37 26.26
N THR A 5 -0.84 40.02 25.62
CA THR A 5 -1.65 41.08 26.22
C THR A 5 -3.03 40.61 26.66
N VAL A 6 -3.34 39.31 26.50
CA VAL A 6 -4.66 38.73 26.80
C VAL A 6 -4.57 38.01 28.14
N GLU A 7 -5.01 38.65 29.22
CA GLU A 7 -4.90 38.11 30.59
C GLU A 7 -5.63 36.79 30.79
N SER A 8 -6.73 36.56 30.06
CA SER A 8 -7.50 35.33 30.10
C SER A 8 -6.86 34.15 29.35
N CYS A 9 -5.75 34.36 28.65
CA CYS A 9 -5.09 33.31 27.87
C CYS A 9 -4.41 32.30 28.80
N PRO A 10 -4.58 30.97 28.58
CA PRO A 10 -3.89 29.95 29.38
C PRO A 10 -2.36 30.05 29.37
N LEU A 11 -1.78 30.71 28.36
CA LEU A 11 -0.35 30.96 28.23
C LEU A 11 0.07 32.40 28.59
N TYR A 12 -0.81 33.19 29.21
CA TYR A 12 -0.51 34.57 29.60
C TYR A 12 0.74 34.67 30.49
N SER A 13 0.89 33.77 31.47
CA SER A 13 2.02 33.75 32.42
C SER A 13 3.38 33.45 31.77
N VAL A 14 3.41 32.83 30.59
CA VAL A 14 4.65 32.47 29.88
C VAL A 14 5.26 33.67 29.16
N LYS A 15 4.44 34.68 28.78
CA LYS A 15 4.79 36.00 28.19
C LYS A 15 5.78 36.03 27.01
N LYS A 16 6.22 34.91 26.45
CA LYS A 16 7.17 34.89 25.32
C LYS A 16 6.49 34.57 24.00
N GLN A 17 6.17 35.63 23.24
CA GLN A 17 5.66 35.48 21.88
C GLN A 17 6.79 35.57 20.84
N VAL A 18 6.73 34.67 19.87
CA VAL A 18 7.54 34.74 18.65
C VAL A 18 6.73 35.51 17.59
N PRO A 19 7.22 36.69 17.14
CA PRO A 19 6.54 37.50 16.14
C PRO A 19 6.60 36.87 14.74
N TYR A 20 6.00 37.56 13.76
CA TYR A 20 6.08 37.21 12.34
C TYR A 20 7.50 37.36 11.78
N ARG A 21 7.75 36.78 10.60
CA ARG A 21 8.99 36.95 9.82
C ARG A 21 8.68 36.96 8.33
N GLY A 22 9.44 37.71 7.54
CA GLY A 22 9.43 37.62 6.08
C GLY A 22 8.97 38.91 5.39
N ASN A 23 8.73 38.82 4.09
CA ASN A 23 8.38 39.96 3.25
C ASN A 23 6.89 40.34 3.40
N VAL A 24 6.60 41.62 3.66
CA VAL A 24 5.23 42.12 3.80
C VAL A 24 4.46 42.18 2.48
N ASP A 25 5.16 42.26 1.35
CA ASP A 25 4.58 42.25 0.01
C ASP A 25 4.51 40.83 -0.58
N SER A 26 4.63 39.81 0.27
CA SER A 26 4.65 38.42 -0.15
C SER A 26 3.32 37.98 -0.77
N GLN A 27 3.40 37.31 -1.92
CA GLN A 27 2.24 36.62 -2.52
C GLN A 27 1.87 35.32 -1.80
N VAL A 28 2.78 34.77 -0.98
CA VAL A 28 2.58 33.50 -0.29
C VAL A 28 2.83 33.64 1.22
N VAL A 29 1.87 33.21 2.02
CA VAL A 29 2.00 33.16 3.49
C VAL A 29 2.06 31.72 3.96
N ILE A 30 3.06 31.40 4.78
CA ILE A 30 3.15 30.14 5.52
C ILE A 30 2.48 30.31 6.88
N VAL A 31 1.53 29.43 7.21
CA VAL A 31 0.88 29.38 8.52
C VAL A 31 1.15 28.04 9.20
N GLY A 32 1.87 28.07 10.32
CA GLY A 32 2.12 26.91 11.18
C GLY A 32 1.22 26.85 12.41
N GLU A 33 1.50 25.86 13.28
CA GLU A 33 0.78 25.65 14.53
C GLU A 33 1.22 26.64 15.61
N SER A 34 2.45 26.49 16.10
CA SER A 34 3.04 27.28 17.17
C SER A 34 4.57 27.19 17.13
N PRO A 35 5.29 28.14 17.75
CA PRO A 35 6.74 28.10 17.88
C PRO A 35 7.24 26.88 18.66
N GLY A 36 8.40 26.35 18.28
CA GLY A 36 9.16 25.38 19.06
C GLY A 36 10.13 26.04 20.03
N ARG A 37 10.96 25.21 20.68
CA ARG A 37 11.95 25.70 21.67
C ARG A 37 13.03 26.56 21.04
N VAL A 38 13.46 26.22 19.82
CA VAL A 38 14.46 26.97 19.07
C VAL A 38 13.88 28.33 18.65
N GLU A 39 12.66 28.35 18.11
CA GLU A 39 11.99 29.59 17.72
C GLU A 39 11.82 30.57 18.89
N LEU A 40 11.54 30.07 20.11
CA LEU A 40 11.47 30.90 21.32
C LEU A 40 12.81 31.55 21.68
N ALA A 41 13.92 30.83 21.51
CA ALA A 41 15.26 31.34 21.84
C ALA A 41 15.72 32.41 20.84
N TYR A 42 15.47 32.19 19.55
CA TYR A 42 15.87 33.11 18.48
C TYR A 42 14.85 34.22 18.20
N GLY A 43 13.63 34.11 18.72
CA GLY A 43 12.55 35.07 18.49
C GLY A 43 12.08 35.15 17.04
N LYS A 44 12.25 34.08 16.25
CA LYS A 44 11.84 33.98 14.84
C LYS A 44 11.11 32.65 14.60
N PRO A 45 10.00 32.63 13.83
CA PRO A 45 9.30 31.40 13.50
C PRO A 45 10.06 30.61 12.43
N PHE A 46 9.91 29.28 12.44
CA PHE A 46 10.51 28.36 11.45
C PHE A 46 12.03 28.45 11.32
N VAL A 47 12.75 28.57 12.43
CA VAL A 47 14.24 28.52 12.46
C VAL A 47 14.79 27.28 13.18
N GLY A 48 13.91 26.42 13.73
CA GLY A 48 14.30 25.12 14.28
C GLY A 48 14.44 24.02 13.22
N PRO A 49 14.69 22.76 13.62
CA PRO A 49 14.83 21.64 12.68
C PRO A 49 13.68 21.51 11.68
N ALA A 50 12.44 21.70 12.14
CA ALA A 50 11.24 21.68 11.29
C ALA A 50 11.21 22.83 10.28
N GLY A 51 11.68 24.02 10.70
CA GLY A 51 11.82 25.18 9.82
C GLY A 51 12.92 25.02 8.79
N ASN A 52 14.05 24.40 9.16
CA ASN A 52 15.12 24.08 8.22
C ASN A 52 14.66 23.06 7.16
N LEU A 53 13.91 22.04 7.57
CA LEU A 53 13.29 21.10 6.62
C LEU A 53 12.35 21.84 5.67
N LEU A 54 11.46 22.69 6.19
CA LEU A 54 10.55 23.49 5.36
C LEU A 54 11.31 24.38 4.37
N THR A 55 12.31 25.11 4.83
CA THR A 55 13.10 26.04 4.00
C THR A 55 13.81 25.30 2.87
N LYS A 56 14.42 24.16 3.20
CA LYS A 56 15.03 23.27 2.21
C LYS A 56 13.98 22.77 1.21
N SER A 57 12.88 22.20 1.67
CA SER A 57 11.82 21.67 0.79
C SER A 57 11.19 22.74 -0.10
N LEU A 58 10.99 23.96 0.39
CA LEU A 58 10.51 25.10 -0.42
C LEU A 58 11.51 25.43 -1.53
N SER A 59 12.80 25.51 -1.21
CA SER A 59 13.85 25.79 -2.18
C SER A 59 13.96 24.69 -3.24
N ASP A 60 13.92 23.43 -2.80
CA ASP A 60 14.02 22.25 -3.67
C ASP A 60 12.89 22.19 -4.72
N VAL A 61 11.68 22.67 -4.37
CA VAL A 61 10.55 22.73 -5.31
C VAL A 61 10.49 24.01 -6.15
N GLY A 62 11.36 24.99 -5.87
CA GLY A 62 11.47 26.23 -6.64
C GLY A 62 10.73 27.45 -6.07
N PHE A 63 10.33 27.43 -4.79
CA PHE A 63 10.02 28.68 -4.08
C PHE A 63 11.30 29.38 -3.64
N ASP A 64 11.26 30.71 -3.50
CA ASP A 64 12.27 31.48 -2.78
C ASP A 64 11.78 31.73 -1.34
N PRO A 65 12.34 31.04 -0.31
CA PRO A 65 11.91 31.22 1.07
C PRO A 65 12.04 32.66 1.60
N GLU A 66 12.98 33.45 1.10
CA GLU A 66 13.19 34.82 1.59
C GLU A 66 12.10 35.79 1.09
N SER A 67 11.46 35.45 -0.04
CA SER A 67 10.32 36.21 -0.58
C SER A 67 9.01 35.99 0.17
N MET A 68 8.94 35.00 1.06
CA MET A 68 7.70 34.56 1.71
C MET A 68 7.45 35.23 3.06
N PHE A 69 6.20 35.17 3.54
CA PHE A 69 5.83 35.60 4.90
C PHE A 69 5.49 34.40 5.79
N TYR A 70 5.95 34.41 7.03
CA TYR A 70 5.85 33.29 7.97
C TYR A 70 5.14 33.71 9.26
N THR A 71 4.12 32.95 9.64
CA THR A 71 3.40 33.12 10.89
C THR A 71 2.94 31.78 11.48
N ASN A 72 2.53 31.80 12.74
CA ASN A 72 1.91 30.66 13.41
C ASN A 72 0.50 31.02 13.88
N SER A 73 -0.34 30.00 14.02
CA SER A 73 -1.68 30.12 14.58
C SER A 73 -1.67 30.59 16.05
N ALA A 74 -0.71 30.09 16.83
CA ALA A 74 -0.40 30.60 18.16
C ALA A 74 0.98 31.27 18.16
N MET A 75 1.09 32.43 18.81
CA MET A 75 2.36 33.17 18.91
C MET A 75 3.26 32.65 20.05
N CYS A 76 2.70 31.87 20.98
CA CYS A 76 3.38 31.19 22.07
C CYS A 76 3.56 29.70 21.75
N ARG A 77 4.61 29.06 22.28
CA ARG A 77 4.78 27.61 22.17
C ARG A 77 3.64 26.88 22.87
N ILE A 78 2.96 26.00 22.15
CA ILE A 78 1.97 25.08 22.72
C ILE A 78 2.71 23.81 23.16
N ASP A 79 2.57 23.45 24.44
CA ASP A 79 3.03 22.16 24.95
C ASP A 79 1.82 21.23 25.10
N LYS A 80 1.70 20.26 24.19
CA LYS A 80 0.53 19.37 24.11
C LYS A 80 0.44 18.39 25.27
N ASP A 81 1.54 18.16 25.98
CA ASP A 81 1.57 17.31 27.17
C ASP A 81 1.14 18.06 28.43
N ALA A 82 1.22 19.40 28.41
CA ALA A 82 0.90 20.27 29.54
C ALA A 82 -0.48 20.93 29.45
N LEU A 83 -1.07 21.03 28.26
CA LEU A 83 -2.36 21.70 28.03
C LEU A 83 -3.42 20.72 27.54
N SER A 84 -4.63 20.84 28.08
CA SER A 84 -5.80 20.15 27.55
C SER A 84 -6.20 20.69 26.17
N VAL A 85 -6.95 19.90 25.41
CA VAL A 85 -7.49 20.32 24.10
C VAL A 85 -8.33 21.61 24.22
N LYS A 86 -9.06 21.77 25.33
CA LYS A 86 -9.85 22.99 25.60
C LYS A 86 -8.96 24.21 25.76
N GLU A 87 -7.88 24.11 26.54
CA GLU A 87 -6.93 25.20 26.75
C GLU A 87 -6.17 25.54 25.46
N ILE A 88 -5.78 24.55 24.67
CA ILE A 88 -5.16 24.77 23.36
C ILE A 88 -6.09 25.58 22.45
N ASN A 89 -7.38 25.24 22.42
CA ASN A 89 -8.37 25.98 21.63
C ASN A 89 -8.57 27.41 22.16
N GLU A 90 -8.49 27.63 23.47
CA GLU A 90 -8.53 28.97 24.06
C GLU A 90 -7.32 29.81 23.64
N VAL A 91 -6.11 29.25 23.73
CA VAL A 91 -4.87 29.91 23.26
C VAL A 91 -4.98 30.33 21.80
N LEU A 92 -5.49 29.43 20.95
CA LEU A 92 -5.69 29.70 19.52
C LEU A 92 -6.72 30.82 19.31
N ARG A 93 -7.81 30.83 20.08
CA ARG A 93 -8.81 31.92 20.04
C ARG A 93 -8.20 33.25 20.45
N CYS A 94 -7.39 33.29 21.50
CA CYS A 94 -6.69 34.51 21.93
C CYS A 94 -5.67 35.00 20.89
N CYS A 95 -5.01 34.10 20.17
CA CYS A 95 -4.04 34.46 19.14
C CYS A 95 -4.66 34.77 17.77
N ARG A 96 -5.89 34.34 17.53
CA ARG A 96 -6.59 34.49 16.24
C ARG A 96 -6.60 35.92 15.68
N PRO A 97 -6.88 36.98 16.48
CA PRO A 97 -6.84 38.35 15.96
C PRO A 97 -5.48 38.77 15.39
N ASN A 98 -4.37 38.22 15.90
CA ASN A 98 -3.04 38.49 15.37
C ASN A 98 -2.83 37.86 13.98
N LEU A 99 -3.43 36.69 13.73
CA LEU A 99 -3.38 36.04 12.43
C LEU A 99 -4.25 36.79 11.41
N GLU A 100 -5.46 37.19 11.82
CA GLU A 100 -6.38 38.00 11.00
C GLU A 100 -5.75 39.34 10.60
N LEU A 101 -5.13 40.03 11.57
CA LEU A 101 -4.43 41.27 11.30
C LEU A 101 -3.28 41.06 10.30
N ALA A 102 -2.46 40.03 10.49
CA ALA A 102 -1.37 39.75 9.56
C ALA A 102 -1.90 39.48 8.13
N LEU A 103 -2.88 38.60 7.97
CA LEU A 103 -3.42 38.23 6.65
C LEU A 103 -4.15 39.39 5.96
N SER A 104 -4.84 40.25 6.72
CA SER A 104 -5.50 41.46 6.16
C SER A 104 -4.53 42.53 5.68
N ILE A 105 -3.30 42.57 6.24
CA ILE A 105 -2.23 43.46 5.78
C ILE A 105 -1.53 42.87 4.55
N ILE A 106 -1.11 41.61 4.63
CA ILE A 106 -0.31 40.95 3.57
C ILE A 106 -1.15 40.72 2.30
N LYS A 107 -2.44 40.38 2.45
CA LYS A 107 -3.36 40.03 1.35
C LYS A 107 -2.74 39.05 0.35
N PRO A 108 -2.31 37.86 0.81
CA PRO A 108 -1.61 36.91 -0.05
C PRO A 108 -2.53 36.34 -1.13
N LYS A 109 -1.94 35.90 -2.25
CA LYS A 109 -2.65 35.08 -3.25
C LYS A 109 -2.85 33.65 -2.74
N LEU A 110 -1.87 33.13 -1.99
CA LEU A 110 -1.85 31.77 -1.48
C LEU A 110 -1.44 31.71 -0.01
N ILE A 111 -2.17 30.95 0.79
CA ILE A 111 -1.78 30.55 2.14
C ILE A 111 -1.38 29.07 2.12
N ILE A 112 -0.15 28.73 2.51
CA ILE A 112 0.24 27.33 2.74
C ILE A 112 0.00 27.03 4.22
N VAL A 113 -1.02 26.22 4.50
CA VAL A 113 -1.38 25.81 5.86
C VAL A 113 -0.66 24.52 6.24
N LEU A 114 0.15 24.58 7.31
CA LEU A 114 0.98 23.49 7.77
C LEU A 114 0.36 22.83 9.00
N GLY A 115 -0.26 21.66 8.82
CA GLY A 115 -0.85 20.90 9.92
C GLY A 115 -2.31 21.21 10.25
N GLU A 116 -2.91 20.32 11.05
CA GLU A 116 -4.33 20.35 11.42
C GLU A 116 -4.76 21.68 12.08
N ILE A 117 -3.93 22.21 12.97
CA ILE A 117 -4.25 23.45 13.70
C ILE A 117 -4.28 24.65 12.75
N ALA A 118 -3.28 24.81 11.88
CA ALA A 118 -3.24 25.88 10.90
C ALA A 118 -4.43 25.80 9.93
N MET A 119 -4.72 24.60 9.42
CA MET A 119 -5.88 24.35 8.56
C MET A 119 -7.19 24.72 9.24
N ARG A 120 -7.39 24.34 10.50
CA ARG A 120 -8.60 24.68 11.25
C ARG A 120 -8.74 26.17 11.50
N GLN A 121 -7.63 26.87 11.76
CA GLN A 121 -7.67 28.33 11.91
C GLN A 121 -7.99 29.01 10.57
N VAL A 122 -7.31 28.65 9.48
CA VAL A 122 -7.48 29.37 8.20
C VAL A 122 -8.75 28.99 7.45
N LEU A 123 -9.19 27.72 7.55
CA LEU A 123 -10.24 27.15 6.70
C LEU A 123 -11.44 26.61 7.47
N LYS A 124 -11.39 26.53 8.81
CA LYS A 124 -12.43 25.90 9.65
C LYS A 124 -12.72 24.43 9.27
N LEU A 125 -11.74 23.77 8.64
CA LEU A 125 -11.79 22.35 8.26
C LEU A 125 -11.03 21.46 9.25
N SER A 126 -11.25 20.16 9.14
CA SER A 126 -10.57 19.12 9.91
C SER A 126 -10.13 17.94 9.02
N ASN A 127 -9.33 17.05 9.59
CA ASN A 127 -8.76 15.85 8.96
C ASN A 127 -7.79 16.16 7.82
N ILE A 128 -6.59 16.61 8.20
CA ILE A 128 -5.50 16.93 7.27
C ILE A 128 -5.14 15.77 6.34
N GLY A 129 -5.24 14.51 6.79
CA GLY A 129 -4.93 13.36 5.93
C GLY A 129 -5.85 13.27 4.70
N LYS A 130 -7.11 13.70 4.83
CA LYS A 130 -8.04 13.77 3.70
C LYS A 130 -7.83 15.00 2.81
N ARG A 131 -7.33 16.10 3.38
CA ARG A 131 -7.25 17.42 2.73
C ARG A 131 -5.87 17.78 2.21
N ARG A 132 -4.78 17.12 2.62
CA ARG A 132 -3.43 17.46 2.12
C ARG A 132 -3.36 17.43 0.59
N GLY A 133 -2.62 18.37 0.01
CA GLY A 133 -2.47 18.58 -1.43
C GLY A 133 -3.64 19.24 -2.15
N SER A 134 -4.68 19.65 -1.41
CA SER A 134 -5.87 20.34 -1.94
C SER A 134 -5.71 21.87 -1.86
N PHE A 135 -6.39 22.58 -2.76
CA PHE A 135 -6.54 24.03 -2.74
C PHE A 135 -7.96 24.39 -2.30
N VAL A 136 -8.08 25.03 -1.14
CA VAL A 136 -9.38 25.43 -0.60
C VAL A 136 -9.47 26.95 -0.61
N TRP A 137 -10.53 27.48 -1.21
CA TRP A 137 -10.82 28.91 -1.11
C TRP A 137 -11.16 29.25 0.34
N SER A 138 -10.48 30.24 0.92
CA SER A 138 -10.84 30.81 2.22
C SER A 138 -11.69 32.05 2.01
N PRO A 139 -13.02 32.00 2.27
CA PRO A 139 -13.87 33.18 2.11
C PRO A 139 -13.51 34.30 3.09
N GLU A 140 -12.95 33.94 4.25
CA GLU A 140 -12.59 34.90 5.30
C GLU A 140 -11.37 35.75 4.94
N PHE A 141 -10.42 35.18 4.20
CA PHE A 141 -9.19 35.85 3.79
C PHE A 141 -9.13 36.15 2.29
N GLU A 142 -10.20 35.87 1.56
CA GLU A 142 -10.35 36.10 0.11
C GLU A 142 -9.16 35.60 -0.72
N CYS A 143 -8.62 34.43 -0.34
CA CYS A 143 -7.48 33.82 -1.02
C CYS A 143 -7.54 32.29 -0.98
N TRP A 144 -6.73 31.66 -1.84
CA TRP A 144 -6.59 30.21 -1.85
C TRP A 144 -5.69 29.74 -0.72
N ALA A 145 -5.97 28.55 -0.18
CA ALA A 145 -5.12 27.89 0.79
C ALA A 145 -4.72 26.49 0.32
N LEU A 146 -3.43 26.23 0.25
CA LEU A 146 -2.86 24.91 0.00
C LEU A 146 -2.64 24.19 1.34
N VAL A 147 -3.25 23.01 1.49
CA VAL A 147 -3.11 22.21 2.71
C VAL A 147 -1.91 21.27 2.60
N ALA A 148 -0.97 21.34 3.55
CA ALA A 148 0.19 20.45 3.58
C ALA A 148 0.49 19.95 5.01
N TYR A 149 1.15 18.80 5.12
CA TYR A 149 1.60 18.28 6.40
C TYR A 149 2.53 19.27 7.12
N HIS A 150 2.52 19.25 8.45
CA HIS A 150 3.45 20.06 9.21
C HIS A 150 4.88 19.49 9.09
N PRO A 151 5.94 20.29 8.88
CA PRO A 151 7.31 19.80 8.71
C PRO A 151 7.81 18.95 9.89
N ALA A 152 7.42 19.30 11.13
CA ALA A 152 7.72 18.50 12.31
C ALA A 152 7.10 17.09 12.29
N PHE A 153 5.98 16.88 11.59
CA PHE A 153 5.42 15.54 11.35
C PHE A 153 6.27 14.76 10.35
N CYS A 154 6.70 15.39 9.26
CA CYS A 154 7.61 14.80 8.28
C CYS A 154 8.97 14.43 8.88
N LEU A 155 9.54 15.25 9.77
CA LEU A 155 10.78 14.92 10.49
C LEU A 155 10.68 13.65 11.33
N ARG A 156 9.52 13.43 11.98
CA ARG A 156 9.28 12.21 12.77
C ARG A 156 8.87 11.04 11.89
N ASN A 157 8.47 11.30 10.65
CA ASN A 157 7.99 10.32 9.71
C ASN A 157 8.53 10.63 8.30
N MET A 158 9.81 10.36 8.11
CA MET A 158 10.54 10.71 6.87
C MET A 158 9.92 10.12 5.60
N SER A 159 9.14 9.03 5.72
CA SER A 159 8.36 8.47 4.60
C SER A 159 7.36 9.45 3.97
N GLN A 160 6.98 10.51 4.69
CA GLN A 160 6.02 11.51 4.23
C GLN A 160 6.68 12.73 3.59
N LEU A 161 8.02 12.79 3.57
CA LEU A 161 8.75 13.90 2.98
C LEU A 161 8.49 14.04 1.47
N PRO A 162 8.46 12.96 0.67
CA PRO A 162 8.11 13.08 -0.75
C PRO A 162 6.72 13.67 -0.98
N THR A 163 5.70 13.17 -0.26
CA THR A 163 4.33 13.71 -0.32
C THR A 163 4.29 15.20 0.03
N PHE A 164 5.03 15.60 1.08
CA PHE A 164 5.12 17.00 1.50
C PHE A 164 5.75 17.89 0.41
N ALA A 165 6.84 17.44 -0.21
CA ALA A 165 7.47 18.16 -1.32
C ALA A 165 6.52 18.28 -2.52
N ILE A 166 5.78 17.22 -2.86
CA ILE A 166 4.81 17.26 -3.96
C ILE A 166 3.70 18.27 -3.66
N ASP A 167 3.14 18.26 -2.44
CA ASP A 167 2.12 19.24 -2.05
C ASP A 167 2.65 20.67 -2.21
N LEU A 168 3.89 20.96 -1.76
CA LEU A 168 4.51 22.29 -1.94
C LEU A 168 4.73 22.66 -3.41
N SER A 169 5.13 21.71 -4.26
CA SER A 169 5.38 21.96 -5.69
C SER A 169 4.13 22.46 -6.41
N LYS A 170 2.93 22.03 -5.99
CA LYS A 170 1.66 22.54 -6.50
C LYS A 170 1.49 24.02 -6.23
N GLY A 171 1.96 24.50 -5.07
CA GLY A 171 1.93 25.92 -4.74
C GLY A 171 2.77 26.76 -5.70
N VAL A 172 3.92 26.24 -6.15
CA VAL A 172 4.77 26.90 -7.14
C VAL A 172 4.04 27.01 -8.48
N GLU A 173 3.40 25.93 -8.92
CA GLU A 173 2.59 25.91 -10.14
C GLU A 173 1.43 26.90 -10.04
N PHE A 174 0.70 26.91 -8.92
CA PHE A 174 -0.40 27.84 -8.67
C PHE A 174 0.04 29.31 -8.82
N ILE A 175 1.18 29.69 -8.23
CA ILE A 175 1.70 31.06 -8.33
C ILE A 175 2.14 31.38 -9.77
N LYS A 176 2.76 30.44 -10.48
CA LYS A 176 3.18 30.61 -11.88
C LYS A 176 1.99 30.81 -12.83
N THR A 177 0.88 30.12 -12.60
CA THR A 177 -0.32 30.17 -13.46
C THR A 177 -1.40 31.13 -12.96
N ASP A 178 -1.14 31.90 -11.91
CA ASP A 178 -2.14 32.74 -11.22
C ASP A 178 -3.46 32.00 -10.90
N GLY A 179 -3.34 30.74 -10.48
CA GLY A 179 -4.47 29.86 -10.17
C GLY A 179 -5.32 29.39 -11.36
N GLU A 180 -4.95 29.67 -12.62
CA GLU A 180 -5.65 29.13 -13.79
C GLU A 180 -5.72 27.60 -13.79
N SER A 181 -4.69 26.93 -13.28
CA SER A 181 -4.64 25.47 -13.11
C SER A 181 -5.76 24.89 -12.23
N LEU A 182 -6.41 25.70 -11.38
CA LEU A 182 -7.56 25.31 -10.57
C LEU A 182 -8.91 25.52 -11.28
N LYS A 183 -8.93 26.31 -12.37
CA LYS A 183 -10.16 26.66 -13.10
C LYS A 183 -10.57 25.61 -14.13
N ASN A 184 -9.79 24.54 -14.30
CA ASN A 184 -10.10 23.45 -15.23
C ASN A 184 -11.31 22.65 -14.75
N ALA A 185 -12.50 23.13 -15.10
CA ALA A 185 -13.75 22.37 -14.96
C ALA A 185 -13.87 21.43 -16.16
N VAL A 186 -13.85 20.13 -15.90
CA VAL A 186 -14.17 19.12 -16.91
C VAL A 186 -15.69 19.08 -17.13
N SER A 187 -16.11 19.07 -18.39
CA SER A 187 -17.50 18.84 -18.78
C SER A 187 -17.75 17.33 -18.83
N CYS A 188 -18.65 16.83 -17.97
CA CYS A 188 -19.14 15.46 -18.02
C CYS A 188 -20.36 15.38 -18.96
N GLN A 189 -20.32 14.51 -19.96
CA GLN A 189 -21.38 14.41 -20.98
C GLN A 189 -21.86 12.98 -21.19
N LEU A 190 -23.18 12.81 -21.25
CA LEU A 190 -23.81 11.53 -21.57
C LEU A 190 -23.84 11.30 -23.08
N LEU A 191 -23.35 10.14 -23.54
CA LEU A 191 -23.37 9.76 -24.95
C LEU A 191 -24.24 8.53 -25.21
N HIS A 192 -25.34 8.74 -25.93
CA HIS A 192 -26.16 7.65 -26.47
C HIS A 192 -25.66 7.13 -27.82
N LYS A 193 -24.82 7.89 -28.54
CA LYS A 193 -24.28 7.55 -29.86
C LYS A 193 -22.80 8.00 -29.95
N PRO A 194 -21.88 7.25 -29.33
CA PRO A 194 -20.45 7.59 -29.41
C PRO A 194 -19.91 7.41 -30.83
N SER A 195 -18.90 8.21 -31.18
CA SER A 195 -18.23 8.25 -32.49
C SER A 195 -16.76 8.67 -32.32
N PHE A 196 -15.92 8.45 -33.33
CA PHE A 196 -14.49 8.80 -33.28
C PHE A 196 -14.20 10.30 -33.21
N GLU A 197 -15.17 11.17 -33.54
CA GLU A 197 -15.03 12.63 -33.36
C GLU A 197 -14.82 13.02 -31.89
N HIS A 198 -15.26 12.16 -30.96
CA HIS A 198 -15.05 12.32 -29.53
C HIS A 198 -13.65 11.92 -29.05
N ILE A 199 -12.76 11.44 -29.95
CA ILE A 199 -11.37 11.06 -29.64
C ILE A 199 -10.40 11.84 -30.55
N PRO A 200 -10.32 13.17 -30.42
CA PRO A 200 -9.52 13.99 -31.33
C PRO A 200 -8.01 13.83 -31.15
N SER A 201 -7.55 13.41 -29.97
CA SER A 201 -6.13 13.40 -29.57
C SER A 201 -5.36 12.13 -29.96
N GLY A 202 -6.05 11.09 -30.47
CA GLY A 202 -5.45 9.78 -30.71
C GLY A 202 -5.02 9.05 -29.42
N ALA A 203 -5.43 9.54 -28.25
CA ALA A 203 -5.26 8.90 -26.96
C ALA A 203 -6.55 8.98 -26.14
N VAL A 204 -6.84 7.95 -25.37
CA VAL A 204 -8.07 7.88 -24.59
C VAL A 204 -7.81 7.21 -23.25
N ALA A 205 -8.25 7.86 -22.17
CA ALA A 205 -8.46 7.20 -20.91
C ALA A 205 -9.80 6.47 -20.95
N LEU A 206 -9.80 5.18 -20.59
CA LEU A 206 -10.99 4.34 -20.56
C LEU A 206 -11.18 3.83 -19.13
N ASP A 207 -12.43 3.81 -18.68
CA ASP A 207 -12.82 3.25 -17.40
C ASP A 207 -14.16 2.52 -17.53
N THR A 208 -14.38 1.52 -16.67
CA THR A 208 -15.57 0.68 -16.68
C THR A 208 -16.28 0.66 -15.35
N GLU A 209 -17.61 0.68 -15.43
CA GLU A 209 -18.47 0.69 -14.26
C GLU A 209 -19.28 -0.58 -14.21
N THR A 210 -19.23 -1.26 -13.08
CA THR A 210 -19.73 -2.62 -12.96
C THR A 210 -20.69 -2.76 -11.80
N GLN A 211 -21.68 -3.62 -11.99
CA GLN A 211 -22.42 -4.20 -10.90
C GLN A 211 -21.55 -5.31 -10.30
N GLY A 212 -21.06 -5.11 -9.07
CA GLY A 212 -20.16 -6.02 -8.37
C GLY A 212 -18.73 -6.08 -8.93
N LEU A 213 -17.85 -6.81 -8.24
CA LEU A 213 -16.40 -6.82 -8.50
C LEU A 213 -15.88 -8.12 -9.13
N ASN A 214 -16.71 -9.16 -9.23
CA ASN A 214 -16.29 -10.47 -9.71
C ASN A 214 -16.75 -10.68 -11.15
N TRP A 215 -15.85 -10.48 -12.12
CA TRP A 215 -16.15 -10.60 -13.56
C TRP A 215 -16.65 -11.99 -14.01
N LEU A 216 -16.50 -13.03 -13.18
CA LEU A 216 -17.03 -14.39 -13.43
C LEU A 216 -18.40 -14.65 -12.81
N ASP A 217 -18.82 -13.84 -11.85
CA ASP A 217 -20.10 -14.02 -11.17
C ASP A 217 -21.25 -13.64 -12.12
N PRO A 218 -22.25 -14.50 -12.34
CA PRO A 218 -23.40 -14.17 -13.18
C PRO A 218 -24.20 -12.97 -12.67
N ASN A 219 -24.15 -12.66 -11.37
CA ASN A 219 -24.75 -11.46 -10.76
C ASN A 219 -23.87 -10.21 -10.94
N CYS A 220 -22.66 -10.35 -11.49
CA CYS A 220 -21.85 -9.19 -11.85
C CYS A 220 -21.91 -8.90 -13.35
N THR A 221 -21.96 -7.63 -13.73
CA THR A 221 -22.00 -7.22 -15.14
C THR A 221 -21.47 -5.82 -15.35
N LEU A 222 -21.04 -5.52 -16.58
CA LEU A 222 -20.71 -4.17 -17.02
C LEU A 222 -22.01 -3.35 -17.17
N LEU A 223 -22.08 -2.20 -16.51
CA LEU A 223 -23.21 -1.26 -16.57
C LEU A 223 -22.95 -0.17 -17.61
N SER A 224 -21.74 0.37 -17.63
CA SER A 224 -21.33 1.44 -18.53
C SER A 224 -19.82 1.47 -18.71
N TYR A 225 -19.36 2.22 -19.70
CA TYR A 225 -17.96 2.65 -19.78
C TYR A 225 -17.90 4.16 -19.91
N SER A 226 -16.81 4.76 -19.45
CA SER A 226 -16.53 6.17 -19.63
C SER A 226 -15.19 6.34 -20.35
N PHE A 227 -15.05 7.48 -21.03
CA PHE A 227 -13.79 7.79 -21.69
C PHE A 227 -13.50 9.29 -21.71
N CYS A 228 -12.21 9.62 -21.69
CA CYS A 228 -11.73 11.00 -21.73
C CYS A 228 -10.54 11.08 -22.71
N ALA A 229 -10.60 12.04 -23.63
CA ALA A 229 -9.60 12.23 -24.68
C ALA A 229 -9.00 13.64 -24.70
N SER A 230 -9.40 14.52 -23.78
CA SER A 230 -8.89 15.88 -23.59
C SER A 230 -9.06 16.32 -22.14
N GLU A 231 -8.40 17.41 -21.73
CA GLU A 231 -8.50 17.94 -20.37
C GLU A 231 -9.81 18.74 -20.11
N HIS A 232 -10.75 18.74 -21.06
CA HIS A 232 -11.94 19.59 -21.01
C HIS A 232 -13.25 18.82 -21.02
N VAL A 233 -13.27 17.60 -21.55
CA VAL A 233 -14.49 16.79 -21.67
C VAL A 233 -14.23 15.32 -21.38
N ALA A 234 -15.13 14.74 -20.61
CA ALA A 234 -15.22 13.32 -20.36
C ALA A 234 -16.64 12.83 -20.68
N TYR A 235 -16.73 11.62 -21.21
CA TYR A 235 -17.97 11.06 -21.72
C TYR A 235 -18.34 9.81 -20.96
N HIS A 236 -19.63 9.66 -20.63
CA HIS A 236 -20.22 8.46 -20.07
C HIS A 236 -21.09 7.77 -21.11
N VAL A 237 -20.95 6.46 -21.25
CA VAL A 237 -21.71 5.64 -22.19
C VAL A 237 -22.43 4.53 -21.43
N PRO A 238 -23.72 4.68 -21.08
CA PRO A 238 -24.48 3.63 -20.43
C PRO A 238 -24.71 2.48 -21.40
N LEU A 239 -24.50 1.23 -20.94
CA LEU A 239 -24.81 0.02 -21.69
C LEU A 239 -26.10 -0.60 -21.17
N LEU A 240 -26.21 -0.76 -19.85
CA LEU A 240 -27.39 -1.27 -19.17
C LEU A 240 -27.99 -0.21 -18.26
N GLU A 241 -29.30 -0.28 -18.05
CA GLU A 241 -30.04 0.62 -17.16
C GLU A 241 -31.06 -0.18 -16.34
N PRO A 242 -31.38 0.24 -15.11
CA PRO A 242 -32.38 -0.42 -14.29
C PRO A 242 -33.77 -0.35 -14.93
N THR A 243 -34.60 -1.36 -14.69
CA THR A 243 -36.00 -1.41 -15.13
C THR A 243 -36.89 -1.97 -14.04
N ASP A 244 -38.04 -1.34 -13.80
CA ASP A 244 -39.04 -1.85 -12.86
C ASP A 244 -39.89 -2.97 -13.45
N ASN A 245 -39.78 -3.21 -14.76
CA ASN A 245 -40.47 -4.31 -15.44
C ASN A 245 -39.53 -5.50 -15.63
N PRO A 246 -39.70 -6.61 -14.87
CA PRO A 246 -38.84 -7.79 -14.99
C PRO A 246 -38.90 -8.45 -16.36
N SER A 247 -40.00 -8.30 -17.11
CA SER A 247 -40.11 -8.88 -18.45
C SER A 247 -39.24 -8.21 -19.51
N ASP A 248 -38.81 -6.97 -19.26
CA ASP A 248 -37.88 -6.22 -20.12
C ASP A 248 -36.40 -6.47 -19.74
N ALA A 249 -36.16 -7.24 -18.68
CA ALA A 249 -34.83 -7.48 -18.15
C ALA A 249 -34.00 -8.33 -19.10
N PHE A 250 -32.82 -7.81 -19.45
CA PHE A 250 -31.78 -8.59 -20.11
C PHE A 250 -30.97 -9.42 -19.10
N ILE A 251 -30.77 -8.89 -17.90
CA ILE A 251 -30.05 -9.54 -16.80
C ILE A 251 -30.83 -9.31 -15.50
N HIS A 252 -30.98 -10.37 -14.72
CA HIS A 252 -31.41 -10.33 -13.32
C HIS A 252 -30.17 -10.40 -12.45
N VAL A 253 -30.04 -9.46 -11.52
CA VAL A 253 -28.94 -9.41 -10.58
C VAL A 253 -29.48 -9.54 -9.17
N HIS A 254 -28.91 -10.49 -8.41
CA HIS A 254 -29.10 -10.55 -6.98
C HIS A 254 -27.89 -9.94 -6.27
N VAL A 255 -28.13 -8.94 -5.43
CA VAL A 255 -27.10 -8.22 -4.69
C VAL A 255 -27.35 -8.33 -3.20
N GLU A 256 -26.37 -8.78 -2.43
CA GLU A 256 -26.35 -8.55 -1.00
C GLU A 256 -25.88 -7.10 -0.73
N SER A 257 -26.81 -6.22 -0.33
CA SER A 257 -26.54 -4.81 -0.04
C SER A 257 -26.42 -4.55 1.46
N GLY A 258 -25.45 -3.74 1.89
CA GLY A 258 -25.19 -3.44 3.30
C GLY A 258 -23.98 -4.18 3.90
N ARG A 259 -23.63 -3.87 5.16
CA ARG A 259 -22.42 -4.40 5.82
C ARG A 259 -22.76 -5.38 6.96
N GLY A 260 -22.19 -6.58 6.89
CA GLY A 260 -22.23 -7.57 7.97
C GLY A 260 -23.66 -8.06 8.27
N LYS A 261 -24.09 -8.03 9.53
CA LYS A 261 -25.43 -8.52 9.96
C LYS A 261 -26.63 -7.71 9.44
N LYS A 262 -26.41 -6.67 8.63
CA LYS A 262 -27.45 -5.83 8.01
C LYS A 262 -27.54 -6.01 6.48
N ALA A 263 -26.84 -7.02 5.94
CA ALA A 263 -26.96 -7.37 4.54
C ALA A 263 -28.41 -7.80 4.23
N HIS A 264 -28.97 -7.32 3.13
CA HIS A 264 -30.27 -7.73 2.62
C HIS A 264 -30.16 -7.95 1.11
N ASP A 265 -30.91 -8.94 0.64
CA ASP A 265 -30.98 -9.26 -0.78
C ASP A 265 -31.79 -8.20 -1.52
N VAL A 266 -31.16 -7.61 -2.53
CA VAL A 266 -31.78 -6.67 -3.46
C VAL A 266 -31.74 -7.32 -4.83
N GLU A 267 -32.92 -7.45 -5.44
CA GLU A 267 -33.02 -7.87 -6.84
C GLU A 267 -33.05 -6.63 -7.73
N VAL A 268 -32.17 -6.58 -8.72
CA VAL A 268 -32.09 -5.51 -9.71
C VAL A 268 -32.26 -6.10 -11.10
N HIS A 269 -33.23 -5.57 -11.84
CA HIS A 269 -33.46 -5.94 -13.24
C HIS A 269 -32.80 -4.91 -14.16
N LEU A 270 -31.97 -5.38 -15.09
CA LEU A 270 -31.22 -4.53 -16.01
C LEU A 270 -31.65 -4.77 -17.44
N LYS A 271 -32.03 -3.72 -18.17
CA LYS A 271 -32.33 -3.78 -19.60
C LYS A 271 -31.23 -3.13 -20.43
N LYS A 272 -31.21 -3.42 -21.73
CA LYS A 272 -30.29 -2.79 -22.69
C LYS A 272 -30.70 -1.34 -22.92
N SER A 273 -29.77 -0.41 -22.76
CA SER A 273 -30.00 1.01 -23.06
C SER A 273 -30.10 1.28 -24.57
N ALA A 274 -30.58 2.47 -24.94
CA ALA A 274 -30.70 2.89 -26.33
C ALA A 274 -29.35 2.80 -27.09
N ASN A 275 -29.41 2.36 -28.36
CA ASN A 275 -28.26 2.14 -29.25
C ASN A 275 -27.20 1.15 -28.72
N PHE A 276 -27.61 0.19 -27.88
CA PHE A 276 -26.73 -0.81 -27.25
C PHE A 276 -25.65 -1.39 -28.18
N ASN A 277 -26.02 -1.90 -29.35
CA ASN A 277 -25.08 -2.52 -30.28
C ASN A 277 -24.05 -1.51 -30.82
N LYS A 278 -24.48 -0.29 -31.18
CA LYS A 278 -23.56 0.76 -31.67
C LYS A 278 -22.56 1.19 -30.61
N LYS A 279 -22.99 1.27 -29.34
CA LYS A 279 -22.10 1.57 -28.21
C LYS A 279 -21.06 0.46 -28.00
N LEU A 280 -21.45 -0.80 -28.20
CA LEU A 280 -20.51 -1.92 -28.15
C LEU A 280 -19.56 -1.97 -29.36
N ASP A 281 -20.04 -1.64 -30.56
CA ASP A 281 -19.20 -1.53 -31.75
C ASP A 281 -18.12 -0.45 -31.53
N PHE A 282 -18.51 0.72 -31.03
CA PHE A 282 -17.56 1.78 -30.68
C PHE A 282 -16.53 1.32 -29.64
N LEU A 283 -16.97 0.71 -28.54
CA LEU A 283 -16.05 0.19 -27.53
C LEU A 283 -15.09 -0.85 -28.11
N TYR A 284 -15.59 -1.76 -28.96
CA TYR A 284 -14.78 -2.77 -29.63
C TYR A 284 -13.70 -2.14 -30.49
N ASP A 285 -14.06 -1.16 -31.32
CA ASP A 285 -13.16 -0.51 -32.26
C ASP A 285 -12.11 0.33 -31.54
N VAL A 286 -12.51 1.07 -30.51
CA VAL A 286 -11.59 1.85 -29.66
C VAL A 286 -10.58 0.91 -29.00
N VAL A 287 -11.04 -0.12 -28.29
CA VAL A 287 -10.17 -1.05 -27.54
C VAL A 287 -9.22 -1.81 -28.48
N SER A 288 -9.70 -2.19 -29.67
CA SER A 288 -8.94 -3.00 -30.64
C SER A 288 -8.07 -2.18 -31.59
N SER A 289 -8.15 -0.85 -31.57
CA SER A 289 -7.39 0.02 -32.47
C SER A 289 -5.88 0.02 -32.19
N ASP A 290 -5.05 -0.05 -33.23
CA ASP A 290 -3.60 0.16 -33.11
C ASP A 290 -3.21 1.64 -33.11
N SER A 291 -4.06 2.52 -33.64
CA SER A 291 -3.79 3.96 -33.75
C SER A 291 -4.14 4.75 -32.50
N ILE A 292 -5.08 4.26 -31.68
CA ILE A 292 -5.52 4.93 -30.46
C ILE A 292 -4.72 4.42 -29.27
N LYS A 293 -4.04 5.30 -28.55
CA LYS A 293 -3.34 4.98 -27.29
C LYS A 293 -4.34 4.85 -26.16
N LYS A 294 -4.26 3.77 -25.37
CA LYS A 294 -5.16 3.56 -24.21
C LYS A 294 -4.43 3.89 -22.91
N TYR A 295 -5.11 4.65 -22.07
CA TYR A 295 -4.75 4.89 -20.68
C TYR A 295 -5.85 4.28 -19.80
N MET A 296 -5.47 3.54 -18.77
CA MET A 296 -6.42 2.97 -17.81
C MET A 296 -5.80 3.05 -16.42
N PHE A 297 -6.63 3.04 -15.38
CA PHE A 297 -6.18 2.87 -14.01
C PHE A 297 -6.50 1.44 -13.57
N ASN A 298 -5.50 0.63 -13.22
CA ASN A 298 -5.71 -0.79 -12.89
C ASN A 298 -6.43 -1.55 -14.03
N GLY A 299 -5.95 -1.37 -15.26
CA GLY A 299 -6.66 -1.76 -16.48
C GLY A 299 -6.92 -3.26 -16.63
N MET A 300 -6.26 -4.11 -15.84
CA MET A 300 -6.58 -5.55 -15.79
C MET A 300 -8.06 -5.79 -15.40
N PHE A 301 -8.61 -4.97 -14.51
CA PHE A 301 -10.01 -5.07 -14.10
C PHE A 301 -10.95 -4.82 -15.30
N ASP A 302 -10.76 -3.71 -16.01
CA ASP A 302 -11.54 -3.34 -17.18
C ASP A 302 -11.42 -4.38 -18.30
N ILE A 303 -10.21 -4.88 -18.55
CA ILE A 303 -9.96 -5.92 -19.56
C ILE A 303 -10.81 -7.17 -19.30
N LEU A 304 -10.84 -7.64 -18.05
CA LEU A 304 -11.57 -8.84 -17.69
C LEU A 304 -13.09 -8.64 -17.77
N PHE A 305 -13.59 -7.49 -17.34
CA PHE A 305 -15.02 -7.16 -17.42
C PHE A 305 -15.49 -6.95 -18.86
N ILE A 306 -14.74 -6.21 -19.68
CA ILE A 306 -15.04 -6.05 -21.11
C ILE A 306 -15.08 -7.42 -21.78
N GLU A 307 -14.07 -8.27 -21.54
CA GLU A 307 -14.04 -9.61 -22.15
C GLU A 307 -15.23 -10.48 -21.73
N SER A 308 -15.51 -10.53 -20.43
CA SER A 308 -16.63 -11.29 -19.87
C SER A 308 -17.97 -10.80 -20.42
N PHE A 309 -18.16 -9.47 -20.46
CA PHE A 309 -19.39 -8.86 -20.94
C PHE A 309 -19.62 -9.14 -22.43
N PHE A 310 -18.59 -9.01 -23.28
CA PHE A 310 -18.72 -9.33 -24.71
C PHE A 310 -19.12 -10.79 -24.93
N LYS A 311 -18.50 -11.74 -24.21
CA LYS A 311 -18.89 -13.15 -24.25
C LYS A 311 -20.35 -13.34 -23.83
N ARG A 312 -20.77 -12.69 -22.74
CA ARG A 312 -22.13 -12.77 -22.19
C ARG A 312 -23.20 -12.29 -23.18
N VAL A 313 -22.91 -11.26 -23.98
CA VAL A 313 -23.82 -10.75 -25.00
C VAL A 313 -23.70 -11.48 -26.35
N GLY A 314 -22.98 -12.62 -26.40
CA GLY A 314 -22.82 -13.43 -27.61
C GLY A 314 -21.90 -12.80 -28.66
N ARG A 315 -20.98 -11.91 -28.26
CA ARG A 315 -20.02 -11.24 -29.15
C ARG A 315 -18.60 -11.70 -28.90
N LYS A 316 -17.76 -11.62 -29.95
CA LYS A 316 -16.32 -11.84 -29.82
C LYS A 316 -15.70 -10.71 -28.99
N PRO A 317 -14.94 -11.00 -27.93
CA PRO A 317 -14.25 -9.96 -27.16
C PRO A 317 -13.22 -9.16 -27.98
N PRO A 318 -13.09 -7.85 -27.74
CA PRO A 318 -12.00 -7.07 -28.30
C PRO A 318 -10.67 -7.49 -27.64
N LYS A 319 -9.59 -7.48 -28.43
CA LYS A 319 -8.24 -7.60 -27.88
C LYS A 319 -7.70 -6.21 -27.67
N VAL A 320 -7.31 -5.87 -26.44
CA VAL A 320 -6.71 -4.56 -26.17
C VAL A 320 -5.44 -4.39 -27.00
N ARG A 321 -5.37 -3.32 -27.79
CA ARG A 321 -4.18 -2.92 -28.57
C ARG A 321 -3.73 -1.52 -28.19
N ASN A 322 -2.44 -1.25 -28.37
CA ASN A 322 -1.82 0.05 -28.05
C ASN A 322 -2.16 0.53 -26.62
N TYR A 323 -2.04 -0.39 -25.64
CA TYR A 323 -2.17 -0.06 -24.22
C TYR A 323 -0.87 0.58 -23.74
N VAL A 324 -0.87 1.90 -23.55
CA VAL A 324 0.36 2.66 -23.35
C VAL A 324 0.60 3.00 -21.89
N MET A 325 -0.47 3.20 -21.11
CA MET A 325 -0.35 3.62 -19.72
C MET A 325 -1.36 2.90 -18.84
N ASP A 326 -0.84 2.11 -17.90
CA ASP A 326 -1.53 1.80 -16.65
C ASP A 326 -1.09 2.81 -15.59
N VAL A 327 -2.00 3.71 -15.18
CA VAL A 327 -1.71 4.82 -14.25
C VAL A 327 -1.24 4.28 -12.89
N GLN A 328 -1.86 3.23 -12.39
CA GLN A 328 -1.50 2.64 -11.10
C GLN A 328 -0.09 2.06 -11.15
N ALA A 329 0.23 1.31 -12.20
CA ALA A 329 1.55 0.70 -12.35
C ALA A 329 2.66 1.69 -12.65
N ALA A 330 2.38 2.73 -13.45
CA ALA A 330 3.34 3.80 -13.71
C ALA A 330 3.64 4.58 -12.44
N ALA A 331 2.61 4.98 -11.67
CA ALA A 331 2.79 5.70 -10.42
C ALA A 331 3.60 4.88 -9.41
N HIS A 332 3.26 3.60 -9.23
CA HIS A 332 4.02 2.67 -8.36
C HIS A 332 5.47 2.49 -8.81
N LEU A 333 5.74 2.43 -10.12
CA LEU A 333 7.10 2.30 -10.63
C LEU A 333 7.94 3.56 -10.41
N ILE A 334 7.33 4.75 -10.51
CA ILE A 334 8.03 6.03 -10.32
C ILE A 334 8.45 6.20 -8.86
N ASP A 335 7.53 5.93 -7.93
CA ASP A 335 7.80 6.02 -6.50
C ASP A 335 6.88 5.06 -5.74
N GLU A 336 7.42 3.89 -5.41
CA GLU A 336 6.71 2.86 -4.67
C GLU A 336 6.49 3.21 -3.20
N ASN A 337 7.16 4.24 -2.66
CA ASN A 337 6.96 4.70 -1.28
C ASN A 337 5.77 5.66 -1.19
N VAL A 338 5.53 6.43 -2.25
CA VAL A 338 4.35 7.30 -2.38
C VAL A 338 3.14 6.49 -2.83
N PHE A 339 3.27 5.67 -3.87
CA PHE A 339 2.15 5.02 -4.56
C PHE A 339 2.01 3.52 -4.23
N LEU A 340 2.49 3.06 -3.08
CA LEU A 340 2.28 1.67 -2.66
C LEU A 340 0.79 1.34 -2.59
N ARG A 341 0.32 0.45 -3.48
CA ARG A 341 -1.12 0.16 -3.65
C ARG A 341 -1.93 1.43 -3.94
N GLY A 342 -1.35 2.34 -4.73
CA GLY A 342 -1.90 3.65 -4.97
C GLY A 342 -3.32 3.59 -5.53
N SER A 343 -4.20 4.41 -5.00
CA SER A 343 -5.58 4.58 -5.49
C SER A 343 -5.66 5.70 -6.52
N LEU A 344 -6.74 5.72 -7.31
CA LEU A 344 -6.98 6.81 -8.25
C LEU A 344 -7.17 8.14 -7.50
N GLU A 345 -7.77 8.13 -6.31
CA GLU A 345 -7.85 9.30 -5.44
C GLU A 345 -6.46 9.80 -4.99
N GLN A 346 -5.51 8.89 -4.75
CA GLN A 346 -4.14 9.28 -4.47
C GLN A 346 -3.46 9.86 -5.72
N ALA A 347 -3.66 9.24 -6.89
CA ALA A 347 -3.18 9.76 -8.17
C ALA A 347 -3.73 11.17 -8.44
N ARG A 348 -5.05 11.40 -8.28
CA ARG A 348 -5.69 12.72 -8.35
C ARG A 348 -4.97 13.73 -7.47
N LYS A 349 -4.83 13.38 -6.18
CA LYS A 349 -4.22 14.24 -5.18
C LYS A 349 -2.75 14.57 -5.44
N ILE A 350 -2.01 13.76 -6.17
CA ILE A 350 -0.55 13.92 -6.31
C ILE A 350 -0.17 14.38 -7.72
N LEU A 351 -0.86 13.87 -8.74
CA LEU A 351 -0.51 14.00 -10.15
C LEU A 351 -1.38 15.00 -10.90
N THR A 352 -2.46 15.51 -10.29
CA THR A 352 -3.39 16.44 -10.93
C THR A 352 -3.63 17.69 -10.08
N SER A 353 -4.03 18.78 -10.75
CA SER A 353 -4.55 19.99 -10.11
C SER A 353 -6.04 19.90 -9.78
N PHE A 354 -6.72 18.82 -10.21
CA PHE A 354 -8.14 18.63 -10.00
C PHE A 354 -8.47 18.34 -8.54
N ASP A 355 -9.19 19.25 -7.89
CA ASP A 355 -9.37 19.22 -6.44
C ASP A 355 -10.71 18.68 -5.93
N SER A 356 -11.63 18.32 -6.82
CA SER A 356 -12.91 17.73 -6.42
C SER A 356 -12.73 16.42 -5.65
N GLN A 357 -13.50 16.25 -4.57
CA GLN A 357 -13.51 15.04 -3.73
C GLN A 357 -14.60 14.04 -4.15
N TYR A 358 -14.92 14.02 -5.46
CA TYR A 358 -16.02 13.26 -6.04
C TYR A 358 -16.09 11.80 -5.58
N SER A 359 -14.96 11.10 -5.53
CA SER A 359 -14.92 9.68 -5.13
C SER A 359 -15.33 9.49 -3.66
N SER A 360 -14.85 10.34 -2.74
CA SER A 360 -15.23 10.21 -1.33
C SER A 360 -16.66 10.68 -1.06
N ASP A 361 -17.14 11.65 -1.83
CA ASP A 361 -18.52 12.11 -1.73
C ASP A 361 -19.49 11.04 -2.25
N PHE A 362 -19.10 10.35 -3.33
CA PHE A 362 -19.83 9.20 -3.87
C PHE A 362 -19.86 8.03 -2.88
N ASP A 363 -18.70 7.62 -2.34
CA ASP A 363 -18.57 6.53 -1.36
C ASP A 363 -19.33 6.79 -0.05
N ALA A 364 -19.58 8.07 0.28
CA ALA A 364 -20.36 8.46 1.44
C ALA A 364 -21.87 8.30 1.21
N LYS A 365 -22.33 8.36 -0.05
CA LYS A 365 -23.74 8.28 -0.43
C LYS A 365 -24.15 6.87 -0.87
N TYR A 366 -23.27 6.15 -1.57
CA TYR A 366 -23.63 4.94 -2.31
C TYR A 366 -22.85 3.71 -1.86
N ASP A 367 -23.50 2.54 -1.91
CA ASP A 367 -22.85 1.24 -1.74
C ASP A 367 -22.31 0.77 -3.10
N LYS A 368 -21.00 0.60 -3.21
CA LYS A 368 -20.34 0.11 -4.44
C LYS A 368 -20.72 -1.32 -4.81
N ASN A 369 -21.35 -2.07 -3.90
CA ASN A 369 -21.93 -3.35 -4.25
C ASN A 369 -23.26 -3.21 -5.00
N LEU A 370 -23.88 -2.03 -5.03
CA LEU A 370 -25.19 -1.77 -5.64
C LEU A 370 -25.13 -0.57 -6.61
N MET A 371 -24.16 -0.57 -7.52
CA MET A 371 -23.96 0.51 -8.50
C MET A 371 -25.16 0.67 -9.45
N ALA A 372 -25.90 -0.40 -9.73
CA ALA A 372 -27.06 -0.34 -10.61
C ALA A 372 -28.22 0.52 -10.08
N SER A 373 -28.26 0.82 -8.78
CA SER A 373 -29.28 1.68 -8.15
C SER A 373 -28.86 3.14 -8.04
N VAL A 374 -27.65 3.49 -8.49
CA VAL A 374 -27.16 4.87 -8.45
C VAL A 374 -27.92 5.71 -9.48
N PRO A 375 -28.38 6.93 -9.12
CA PRO A 375 -29.03 7.83 -10.07
C PRO A 375 -28.16 8.10 -11.31
N PRO A 376 -28.71 8.12 -12.53
CA PRO A 376 -27.93 8.25 -13.77
C PRO A 376 -27.00 9.47 -13.82
N GLU A 377 -27.43 10.62 -13.29
CA GLU A 377 -26.62 11.84 -13.28
C GLU A 377 -25.39 11.72 -12.35
N GLU A 378 -25.57 11.18 -11.14
CA GLU A 378 -24.45 10.97 -10.21
C GLU A 378 -23.52 9.84 -10.69
N MET A 379 -24.07 8.82 -11.36
CA MET A 379 -23.30 7.78 -12.03
C MET A 379 -22.44 8.34 -13.17
N MET A 380 -23.04 9.20 -14.01
CA MET A 380 -22.34 9.86 -15.11
C MET A 380 -21.20 10.74 -14.58
N GLU A 381 -21.46 11.56 -13.57
CA GLU A 381 -20.45 12.44 -12.99
C GLU A 381 -19.28 11.63 -12.42
N TYR A 382 -19.57 10.63 -11.58
CA TYR A 382 -18.55 9.76 -11.01
C TYR A 382 -17.67 9.09 -12.09
N ALA A 383 -18.31 8.43 -13.06
CA ALA A 383 -17.60 7.67 -14.10
C ALA A 383 -16.79 8.57 -15.04
N CYS A 384 -17.31 9.76 -15.38
CA CYS A 384 -16.58 10.73 -16.19
C CYS A 384 -15.33 11.24 -15.46
N LEU A 385 -15.45 11.48 -14.15
CA LEU A 385 -14.34 11.98 -13.35
C LEU A 385 -13.25 10.91 -13.15
N ASP A 386 -13.59 9.62 -13.03
CA ASP A 386 -12.60 8.54 -13.02
C ASP A 386 -11.80 8.48 -14.34
N ALA A 387 -12.47 8.59 -15.49
CA ALA A 387 -11.79 8.66 -16.79
C ALA A 387 -10.94 9.94 -16.94
N TYR A 388 -11.43 11.10 -16.49
CA TYR A 388 -10.72 12.37 -16.54
C TYR A 388 -9.45 12.36 -15.68
N VAL A 389 -9.56 11.96 -14.41
CA VAL A 389 -8.41 11.86 -13.50
C VAL A 389 -7.38 10.88 -14.05
N THR A 390 -7.83 9.76 -14.62
CA THR A 390 -6.96 8.80 -15.29
C THR A 390 -6.22 9.45 -16.46
N PHE A 391 -6.90 10.24 -17.30
CA PHE A 391 -6.28 10.94 -18.43
C PHE A 391 -5.21 11.93 -17.98
N CYS A 392 -5.55 12.86 -17.08
CA CYS A 392 -4.60 13.86 -16.57
C CYS A 392 -3.40 13.20 -15.86
N SER A 393 -3.66 12.17 -15.05
CA SER A 393 -2.60 11.42 -14.37
C SER A 393 -1.68 10.72 -15.38
N ALA A 394 -2.24 10.13 -16.43
CA ALA A 394 -1.46 9.47 -17.49
C ALA A 394 -0.56 10.46 -18.23
N LEU A 395 -1.03 11.67 -18.52
CA LEU A 395 -0.21 12.72 -19.14
C LEU A 395 0.96 13.12 -18.25
N LYS A 396 0.70 13.35 -16.95
CA LYS A 396 1.74 13.71 -15.99
C LYS A 396 2.78 12.59 -15.83
N LEU A 397 2.33 11.36 -15.61
CA LEU A 397 3.19 10.18 -15.45
C LEU A 397 4.01 9.91 -16.70
N ARG A 398 3.42 10.11 -17.89
CA ARG A 398 4.15 10.00 -19.15
C ARG A 398 5.33 10.97 -19.21
N SER A 399 5.13 12.23 -18.82
CA SER A 399 6.23 13.21 -18.72
C SER A 399 7.31 12.73 -17.77
N LEU A 400 6.91 12.33 -16.55
CA LEU A 400 7.84 11.87 -15.51
C LEU A 400 8.64 10.63 -15.92
N LEU A 401 8.02 9.66 -16.60
CA LEU A 401 8.72 8.47 -17.10
C LEU A 401 9.71 8.80 -18.23
N ILE A 402 9.41 9.80 -19.07
CA ILE A 402 10.28 10.22 -20.17
C ILE A 402 11.45 11.07 -19.66
N GLU A 403 11.17 12.01 -18.76
CA GLU A 403 12.17 12.89 -18.14
C GLU A 403 13.04 12.16 -17.10
N GLY A 404 12.52 11.06 -16.54
CA GLY A 404 13.20 10.23 -15.56
C GLY A 404 14.26 9.31 -16.16
N ASN A 405 14.37 8.11 -15.59
CA ASN A 405 15.42 7.15 -15.97
C ASN A 405 15.02 6.33 -17.22
N GLN A 406 15.83 6.39 -18.27
CA GLN A 406 15.63 5.62 -19.51
C GLN A 406 15.51 4.09 -19.28
N ARG A 407 16.17 3.53 -18.26
CA ARG A 407 16.05 2.11 -17.88
C ARG A 407 14.67 1.81 -17.29
N GLN A 408 14.15 2.71 -16.46
CA GLN A 408 12.83 2.59 -15.86
C GLN A 408 11.73 2.67 -16.94
N LEU A 409 11.85 3.62 -17.88
CA LEU A 409 10.95 3.69 -19.04
C LEU A 409 10.99 2.40 -19.88
N ASN A 410 12.20 1.87 -20.13
CA ASN A 410 12.35 0.61 -20.86
C ASN A 410 11.71 -0.56 -20.11
N TYR A 411 11.90 -0.66 -18.80
CA TYR A 411 11.27 -1.68 -17.97
C TYR A 411 9.74 -1.55 -18.00
N TYR A 412 9.21 -0.33 -17.92
CA TYR A 412 7.79 -0.07 -18.02
C TYR A 412 7.20 -0.56 -19.36
N CYS A 413 7.77 -0.09 -20.47
CA CYS A 413 7.25 -0.40 -21.80
C CYS A 413 7.47 -1.86 -22.21
N LYS A 414 8.61 -2.46 -21.85
CA LYS A 414 8.97 -3.81 -22.31
C LYS A 414 8.52 -4.93 -21.36
N PHE A 415 8.29 -4.62 -20.08
CA PHE A 415 7.95 -5.63 -19.08
C PHE A 415 6.61 -5.35 -18.39
N VAL A 416 6.43 -4.18 -17.77
CA VAL A 416 5.24 -3.87 -16.94
C VAL A 416 3.96 -3.90 -17.79
N ILE A 417 3.89 -3.11 -18.86
CA ILE A 417 2.70 -3.02 -19.71
C ILE A 417 2.35 -4.38 -20.36
N PRO A 418 3.27 -5.10 -21.04
CA PRO A 418 2.95 -6.41 -21.61
C PRO A 418 2.48 -7.42 -20.56
N THR A 419 3.02 -7.35 -19.34
CA THR A 419 2.64 -8.23 -18.23
C THR A 419 1.20 -7.95 -17.79
N ILE A 420 0.84 -6.69 -17.54
CA ILE A 420 -0.53 -6.30 -17.15
C ILE A 420 -1.54 -6.55 -18.28
N GLN A 421 -1.16 -6.29 -19.53
CA GLN A 421 -2.06 -6.42 -20.67
C GLN A 421 -2.36 -7.88 -21.03
N ASN A 422 -1.35 -8.75 -20.98
CA ASN A 422 -1.44 -10.09 -21.57
C ASN A 422 -1.26 -11.21 -20.54
N VAL A 423 -0.22 -11.12 -19.71
CA VAL A 423 0.18 -12.23 -18.84
C VAL A 423 -0.74 -12.36 -17.63
N LEU A 424 -0.95 -11.29 -16.86
CA LEU A 424 -1.78 -11.36 -15.65
C LEU A 424 -3.25 -11.69 -15.95
N PRO A 425 -3.91 -11.07 -16.97
CA PRO A 425 -5.27 -11.45 -17.34
C PRO A 425 -5.36 -12.89 -17.84
N MET A 426 -4.34 -13.41 -18.55
CA MET A 426 -4.29 -14.81 -18.93
C MET A 426 -4.19 -15.72 -17.70
N LEU A 427 -3.30 -15.43 -16.75
CA LEU A 427 -3.16 -16.22 -15.52
C LEU A 427 -4.43 -16.21 -14.68
N THR A 428 -5.07 -15.04 -14.51
CA THR A 428 -6.34 -14.92 -13.78
C THR A 428 -7.47 -15.68 -14.48
N ARG A 429 -7.62 -15.55 -15.81
CA ARG A 429 -8.65 -16.30 -16.56
C ARG A 429 -8.42 -17.80 -16.54
N ASN A 430 -7.19 -18.24 -16.70
CA ASN A 430 -6.89 -19.66 -16.70
C ASN A 430 -7.12 -20.29 -15.33
N GLY A 431 -6.80 -19.58 -14.24
CA GLY A 431 -7.01 -20.08 -12.88
C GLY A 431 -6.35 -21.44 -12.58
N ALA A 432 -6.65 -22.01 -11.41
CA ALA A 432 -6.19 -23.32 -10.98
C ALA A 432 -7.37 -24.24 -10.64
N MET A 433 -7.40 -25.45 -11.21
CA MET A 433 -8.47 -26.41 -10.94
C MET A 433 -8.34 -26.98 -9.53
N VAL A 434 -9.48 -27.13 -8.86
CA VAL A 434 -9.54 -27.63 -7.48
C VAL A 434 -10.28 -28.97 -7.42
N ASP A 435 -9.73 -29.90 -6.66
CA ASP A 435 -10.38 -31.15 -6.30
C ASP A 435 -11.36 -30.90 -5.14
N LEU A 436 -12.59 -30.51 -5.48
CA LEU A 436 -13.64 -30.23 -4.48
C LEU A 436 -14.03 -31.47 -3.67
N GLU A 437 -13.95 -32.66 -4.27
CA GLU A 437 -14.32 -33.92 -3.62
C GLU A 437 -13.37 -34.28 -2.48
N LYS A 438 -12.09 -33.88 -2.57
CA LYS A 438 -11.09 -34.11 -1.51
C LYS A 438 -11.07 -33.06 -0.42
N ILE A 439 -11.82 -31.97 -0.54
CA ILE A 439 -11.85 -30.92 0.51
C ILE A 439 -12.29 -31.48 1.88
N PRO A 440 -13.36 -32.28 2.00
CA PRO A 440 -13.77 -32.88 3.27
C PRO A 440 -12.67 -33.72 3.92
N ASP A 441 -11.97 -34.56 3.15
CA ASP A 441 -10.88 -35.41 3.64
C ASP A 441 -9.72 -34.57 4.18
N VAL A 442 -9.29 -33.56 3.42
CA VAL A 442 -8.21 -32.64 3.85
C VAL A 442 -8.64 -31.87 5.10
N LYS A 443 -9.90 -31.45 5.18
CA LYS A 443 -10.47 -30.75 6.34
C LYS A 443 -10.47 -31.64 7.57
N GLU A 444 -10.82 -32.91 7.45
CA GLU A 444 -10.77 -33.89 8.54
C GLU A 444 -9.35 -34.11 9.03
N VAL A 445 -8.40 -34.36 8.12
CA VAL A 445 -6.99 -34.57 8.44
C VAL A 445 -6.39 -33.38 9.20
N ILE A 446 -6.67 -32.15 8.75
CA ILE A 446 -6.16 -30.94 9.42
C ILE A 446 -6.88 -30.72 10.75
N SER A 447 -8.19 -30.98 10.83
CA SER A 447 -8.97 -30.83 12.06
C SER A 447 -8.50 -31.78 13.16
N SER A 448 -8.24 -33.04 12.83
CA SER A 448 -7.69 -34.04 13.76
C SER A 448 -6.33 -33.60 14.33
N LYS A 449 -5.42 -33.14 13.47
CA LYS A 449 -4.12 -32.59 13.90
C LYS A 449 -4.27 -31.32 14.74
N LEU A 450 -5.26 -30.48 14.42
CA LEU A 450 -5.53 -29.25 15.17
C LEU A 450 -5.98 -29.57 16.61
N ILE A 451 -6.84 -30.58 16.78
CA ILE A 451 -7.29 -31.06 18.10
C ILE A 451 -6.10 -31.61 18.89
N GLU A 452 -5.25 -32.41 18.25
CA GLU A 452 -4.05 -32.97 18.86
C GLU A 452 -3.08 -31.88 19.35
N GLU A 453 -2.74 -30.91 18.49
CA GLU A 453 -1.85 -29.80 18.88
C GLU A 453 -2.51 -28.89 19.93
N ARG A 454 -3.83 -28.67 19.88
CA ARG A 454 -4.56 -27.94 20.94
C ARG A 454 -4.35 -28.64 22.28
N SER A 455 -4.53 -29.96 22.34
CA SER A 455 -4.30 -30.73 23.56
C SER A 455 -2.88 -30.58 24.07
N LYS A 456 -1.88 -30.65 23.18
CA LYS A 456 -0.46 -30.42 23.55
C LYS A 456 -0.23 -29.02 24.12
N VAL A 457 -0.81 -27.97 23.52
CA VAL A 457 -0.74 -26.58 24.04
C VAL A 457 -1.29 -26.50 25.46
N LEU A 458 -2.47 -27.08 25.71
CA LEU A 458 -3.13 -27.01 27.01
C LEU A 458 -2.39 -27.79 28.11
N VAL A 459 -1.78 -28.92 27.76
CA VAL A 459 -0.95 -29.71 28.69
C VAL A 459 0.27 -28.91 29.17
N VAL A 460 0.93 -28.19 28.26
CA VAL A 460 2.15 -27.44 28.61
C VAL A 460 1.86 -26.04 29.15
N ALA A 461 0.66 -25.48 28.92
CA ALA A 461 0.27 -24.17 29.44
C ALA A 461 0.24 -24.12 30.98
N PRO A 462 0.46 -22.94 31.60
CA PRO A 462 0.28 -22.75 33.04
C PRO A 462 -1.18 -22.99 33.47
N PRO A 463 -1.49 -23.93 34.39
CA PRO A 463 -2.86 -24.30 34.75
C PRO A 463 -3.69 -23.12 35.29
N SER A 464 -3.10 -22.28 36.14
CA SER A 464 -3.69 -21.03 36.67
C SER A 464 -4.20 -20.12 35.56
N VAL A 465 -3.40 -19.96 34.50
CA VAL A 465 -3.78 -19.14 33.34
C VAL A 465 -4.89 -19.81 32.54
N VAL A 466 -4.86 -21.13 32.37
CA VAL A 466 -5.93 -21.87 31.69
C VAL A 466 -7.27 -21.70 32.41
N GLU A 467 -7.30 -21.86 33.73
CA GLU A 467 -8.52 -21.66 34.55
C GLU A 467 -9.03 -20.21 34.47
N ARG A 468 -8.14 -19.22 34.56
CA ARG A 468 -8.49 -17.80 34.42
C ARG A 468 -9.10 -17.45 33.06
N HIS A 469 -8.83 -18.25 32.03
CA HIS A 469 -9.41 -18.13 30.70
C HIS A 469 -10.59 -19.08 30.45
N GLY A 470 -11.20 -19.64 31.50
CA GLY A 470 -12.42 -20.47 31.45
C GLY A 470 -12.17 -21.98 31.45
N GLY A 471 -10.94 -22.43 31.71
CA GLY A 471 -10.60 -23.85 31.73
C GLY A 471 -10.32 -24.44 30.34
N ALA A 472 -9.89 -25.71 30.31
CA ALA A 472 -9.40 -26.38 29.09
C ALA A 472 -10.46 -26.50 27.97
N SER A 473 -11.74 -26.64 28.33
CA SER A 473 -12.87 -26.73 27.40
C SER A 473 -13.23 -25.38 26.77
N GLU A 474 -13.13 -24.26 27.51
CA GLU A 474 -13.60 -22.95 27.03
C GLU A 474 -12.50 -22.03 26.50
N VAL A 475 -11.24 -22.28 26.88
CA VAL A 475 -10.11 -21.41 26.50
C VAL A 475 -9.96 -21.26 24.99
N LYS A 476 -9.87 -20.01 24.53
CA LYS A 476 -9.72 -19.66 23.11
C LYS A 476 -8.27 -19.34 22.78
N LEU A 477 -7.54 -20.30 22.20
CA LEU A 477 -6.14 -20.12 21.78
C LEU A 477 -5.95 -19.01 20.72
N SER A 478 -7.00 -18.65 19.98
CA SER A 478 -6.98 -17.51 19.05
C SER A 478 -6.90 -16.14 19.74
N LYS A 479 -7.20 -16.05 21.04
CA LYS A 479 -7.08 -14.80 21.80
C LYS A 479 -5.62 -14.54 22.14
N THR A 480 -5.11 -13.39 21.68
CA THR A 480 -3.74 -12.95 21.99
C THR A 480 -3.50 -12.68 23.47
N SER A 481 -4.54 -12.41 24.27
CA SER A 481 -4.41 -12.28 25.72
C SER A 481 -3.99 -13.59 26.39
N PHE A 482 -4.51 -14.74 25.94
CA PHE A 482 -4.15 -16.04 26.52
C PHE A 482 -2.65 -16.30 26.40
N ILE A 483 -2.08 -16.17 25.19
CA ILE A 483 -0.64 -16.36 25.01
C ILE A 483 0.18 -15.32 25.77
N ARG A 484 -0.27 -14.06 25.81
CA ARG A 484 0.43 -13.01 26.57
C ARG A 484 0.51 -13.36 28.05
N ASP A 485 -0.60 -13.83 28.60
CA ASP A 485 -0.70 -14.21 30.01
C ASP A 485 0.13 -15.45 30.30
N CYS A 486 0.08 -16.47 29.45
CA CYS A 486 0.93 -17.65 29.60
C CYS A 486 2.41 -17.27 29.62
N LEU A 487 2.84 -16.37 28.74
CA LEU A 487 4.26 -15.99 28.64
C LEU A 487 4.70 -15.07 29.76
N PHE A 488 3.94 -14.03 30.10
CA PHE A 488 4.45 -12.89 30.88
C PHE A 488 3.80 -12.69 32.25
N ALA A 489 2.62 -13.25 32.49
CA ALA A 489 1.96 -13.05 33.79
C ALA A 489 2.75 -13.75 34.91
N SER A 490 2.61 -13.25 36.13
CA SER A 490 3.24 -13.81 37.33
C SER A 490 2.74 -15.23 37.64
N ASP A 491 1.47 -15.51 37.30
CA ASP A 491 0.86 -16.84 37.36
C ASP A 491 1.12 -17.68 36.09
N GLY A 492 1.87 -17.14 35.13
CA GLY A 492 2.29 -17.80 33.89
C GLY A 492 3.72 -18.32 33.94
N PHE A 493 4.48 -18.14 32.86
CA PHE A 493 5.92 -18.44 32.82
C PHE A 493 6.81 -17.31 33.36
N GLY A 494 6.23 -16.14 33.70
CA GLY A 494 6.96 -15.00 34.28
C GLY A 494 8.09 -14.47 33.41
N LEU A 495 7.96 -14.52 32.08
CA LEU A 495 9.00 -14.05 31.16
C LEU A 495 8.92 -12.55 30.93
N GLU A 496 10.07 -11.91 30.78
CA GLU A 496 10.10 -10.51 30.38
C GLU A 496 9.68 -10.32 28.91
N PRO A 497 8.85 -9.34 28.58
CA PRO A 497 8.52 -9.01 27.18
C PRO A 497 9.77 -8.67 26.36
N THR A 498 9.72 -8.92 25.05
CA THR A 498 10.79 -8.52 24.10
C THR A 498 10.49 -7.21 23.38
N GLY A 499 9.27 -6.69 23.54
CA GLY A 499 8.84 -5.44 22.97
C GLY A 499 7.32 -5.26 23.13
N VAL A 500 6.83 -4.14 22.63
CA VAL A 500 5.41 -3.82 22.57
C VAL A 500 4.90 -3.92 21.14
N THR A 501 3.58 -4.07 20.99
CA THR A 501 2.90 -4.02 19.70
C THR A 501 3.16 -2.69 18.98
N LEU A 502 2.95 -2.63 17.66
CA LEU A 502 3.15 -1.42 16.84
C LEU A 502 2.42 -0.18 17.37
N LYS A 503 1.30 -0.36 18.09
CA LYS A 503 0.54 0.74 18.73
C LYS A 503 1.05 1.12 20.13
N GLY A 504 2.06 0.42 20.66
CA GLY A 504 2.70 0.70 21.94
C GLY A 504 1.92 0.32 23.20
N THR A 505 0.69 -0.19 23.09
CA THR A 505 -0.21 -0.34 24.24
C THR A 505 -0.10 -1.66 25.00
N THR A 506 0.44 -2.71 24.37
CA THR A 506 0.53 -4.04 24.97
C THR A 506 1.79 -4.78 24.52
N ASN A 507 2.26 -5.72 25.34
CA ASN A 507 3.41 -6.58 25.04
C ASN A 507 3.17 -7.39 23.76
N SER A 508 4.18 -7.42 22.87
CA SER A 508 4.13 -8.18 21.63
C SER A 508 4.31 -9.67 21.89
N VAL A 509 3.51 -10.46 21.17
CA VAL A 509 3.55 -11.92 21.14
C VAL A 509 3.56 -12.41 19.69
N ASP A 510 4.01 -11.57 18.76
CA ASP A 510 4.14 -11.92 17.35
C ASP A 510 5.21 -13.02 17.12
N ALA A 511 5.29 -13.52 15.89
CA ALA A 511 6.23 -14.58 15.54
C ALA A 511 7.70 -14.21 15.85
N LYS A 512 8.08 -12.94 15.66
CA LYS A 512 9.43 -12.44 15.95
C LYS A 512 9.71 -12.41 17.47
N SER A 513 8.74 -11.98 18.25
CA SER A 513 8.80 -11.90 19.71
C SER A 513 8.92 -13.29 20.31
N ARG A 514 8.08 -14.24 19.86
CA ARG A 514 8.14 -15.65 20.27
C ARG A 514 9.47 -16.30 19.91
N ALA A 515 9.98 -16.07 18.71
CA ALA A 515 11.29 -16.56 18.30
C ALA A 515 12.43 -16.00 19.16
N SER A 516 12.35 -14.71 19.53
CA SER A 516 13.32 -14.07 20.42
C SER A 516 13.25 -14.62 21.84
N ILE A 517 12.05 -14.92 22.34
CA ILE A 517 11.85 -15.57 23.65
C ILE A 517 12.47 -16.98 23.65
N LYS A 518 12.24 -17.79 22.61
CA LYS A 518 12.85 -19.13 22.49
C LYS A 518 14.39 -19.10 22.54
N GLN A 519 15.01 -17.98 22.16
CA GLN A 519 16.47 -17.78 22.16
C GLN A 519 17.03 -17.26 23.49
N ARG A 520 16.18 -16.71 24.38
CA ARG A 520 16.68 -16.02 25.57
C ARG A 520 17.25 -17.04 26.57
N ARG A 521 18.48 -16.79 27.02
CA ARG A 521 19.14 -17.61 28.05
C ARG A 521 18.26 -17.65 29.30
N GLY A 522 18.04 -18.84 29.83
CA GLY A 522 17.21 -19.06 31.02
C GLY A 522 15.71 -19.18 30.75
N THR A 523 15.25 -19.14 29.49
CA THR A 523 13.84 -19.44 29.19
C THR A 523 13.50 -20.90 29.54
N PRO A 524 12.45 -21.15 30.34
CA PRO A 524 12.07 -22.51 30.75
C PRO A 524 11.74 -23.40 29.54
N LYS A 525 12.19 -24.67 29.58
CA LYS A 525 11.90 -25.65 28.51
C LYS A 525 10.40 -25.78 28.22
N ARG A 526 9.57 -25.72 29.26
CA ARG A 526 8.10 -25.78 29.17
C ARG A 526 7.52 -24.58 28.39
N ALA A 527 8.10 -23.39 28.54
CA ALA A 527 7.69 -22.21 27.77
C ALA A 527 8.07 -22.35 26.29
N ILE A 528 9.24 -22.91 25.99
CA ILE A 528 9.66 -23.19 24.60
C ILE A 528 8.71 -24.20 23.94
N GLN A 529 8.38 -25.29 24.64
CA GLN A 529 7.41 -26.28 24.18
C GLN A 529 6.02 -25.66 23.94
N PHE A 530 5.54 -24.83 24.87
CA PHE A 530 4.29 -24.09 24.72
C PHE A 530 4.28 -23.23 23.45
N ILE A 531 5.33 -22.44 23.22
CA ILE A 531 5.44 -21.62 22.02
C ILE A 531 5.41 -22.50 20.76
N GLN A 532 6.14 -23.62 20.75
CA GLN A 532 6.20 -24.50 19.58
C GLN A 532 4.84 -25.12 19.24
N HIS A 533 4.15 -25.70 20.22
CA HIS A 533 2.81 -26.27 20.00
C HIS A 533 1.79 -25.19 19.61
N TYR A 534 1.90 -24.00 20.20
CA TYR A 534 1.04 -22.88 19.84
C TYR A 534 1.25 -22.44 18.39
N GLU A 535 2.50 -22.36 17.93
CA GLU A 535 2.83 -22.01 16.54
C GLU A 535 2.31 -23.06 15.56
N ASN A 536 2.49 -24.35 15.86
CA ASN A 536 1.93 -25.45 15.07
C ASN A 536 0.39 -25.37 15.01
N TRP A 537 -0.26 -25.10 16.15
CA TRP A 537 -1.71 -24.92 16.23
C TRP A 537 -2.18 -23.72 15.39
N CYS A 538 -1.48 -22.58 15.46
CA CYS A 538 -1.78 -21.41 14.64
C CYS A 538 -1.68 -21.70 13.14
N GLU A 539 -0.66 -22.46 12.70
CA GLU A 539 -0.52 -22.87 11.31
C GLU A 539 -1.72 -23.70 10.85
N LEU A 540 -2.07 -24.76 11.58
CA LEU A 540 -3.21 -25.63 11.28
C LEU A 540 -4.55 -24.86 11.30
N SER A 541 -4.73 -23.98 12.30
CA SER A 541 -5.94 -23.15 12.43
C SER A 541 -6.09 -22.21 11.24
N MET A 542 -4.99 -21.64 10.75
CA MET A 542 -4.97 -20.80 9.57
C MET A 542 -5.33 -21.58 8.30
N LEU A 543 -4.82 -22.81 8.13
CA LEU A 543 -5.19 -23.66 6.99
C LEU A 543 -6.70 -23.88 6.91
N LEU A 544 -7.36 -24.20 8.02
CA LEU A 544 -8.81 -24.39 8.06
C LEU A 544 -9.59 -23.08 7.88
N SER A 545 -9.32 -22.09 8.74
CA SER A 545 -10.13 -20.88 8.83
C SER A 545 -9.93 -19.91 7.67
N ARG A 546 -8.75 -19.92 7.04
CA ARG A 546 -8.37 -18.99 5.98
C ARG A 546 -8.21 -19.67 4.64
N TYR A 547 -7.50 -20.78 4.53
CA TYR A 547 -7.23 -21.38 3.22
C TYR A 547 -8.40 -22.22 2.70
N ILE A 548 -8.84 -23.24 3.46
CA ILE A 548 -9.95 -24.11 3.05
C ILE A 548 -11.22 -23.29 2.84
N LYS A 549 -11.59 -22.46 3.82
CA LYS A 549 -12.77 -21.59 3.70
C LYS A 549 -12.72 -20.70 2.45
N ASN A 550 -11.54 -20.14 2.13
CA ASN A 550 -11.41 -19.29 0.94
C ASN A 550 -11.41 -20.11 -0.35
N PHE A 551 -10.89 -21.34 -0.36
CA PHE A 551 -10.99 -22.22 -1.52
C PHE A 551 -12.45 -22.58 -1.79
N GLU A 552 -13.21 -22.97 -0.76
CA GLU A 552 -14.64 -23.25 -0.87
C GLU A 552 -15.42 -22.04 -1.39
N ALA A 553 -15.17 -20.84 -0.84
CA ALA A 553 -15.90 -19.63 -1.21
C ALA A 553 -15.49 -19.04 -2.57
N ALA A 554 -14.25 -19.25 -3.02
CA ALA A 554 -13.72 -18.63 -4.23
C ALA A 554 -13.66 -19.58 -5.43
N THR A 555 -14.04 -20.85 -5.28
CA THR A 555 -14.15 -21.77 -6.41
C THR A 555 -15.33 -21.37 -7.28
N CYS A 556 -15.05 -21.01 -8.53
CA CYS A 556 -16.05 -20.60 -9.49
C CYS A 556 -16.82 -21.80 -10.05
N ALA A 557 -17.88 -21.54 -10.82
CA ALA A 557 -18.73 -22.58 -11.41
C ALA A 557 -17.96 -23.54 -12.35
N ASP A 558 -16.81 -23.14 -12.87
CA ASP A 558 -15.91 -23.98 -13.67
C ASP A 558 -14.96 -24.85 -12.82
N VAL A 559 -15.14 -24.86 -11.50
CA VAL A 559 -14.36 -25.64 -10.53
C VAL A 559 -12.89 -25.17 -10.46
N ARG A 560 -12.67 -23.87 -10.69
CA ARG A 560 -11.34 -23.25 -10.66
C ARG A 560 -11.28 -22.07 -9.70
N LEU A 561 -10.08 -21.82 -9.20
CA LEU A 561 -9.72 -20.60 -8.47
C LEU A 561 -9.10 -19.59 -9.44
N HIS A 562 -9.64 -18.38 -9.49
CA HIS A 562 -9.20 -17.30 -10.36
C HIS A 562 -8.54 -16.17 -9.54
N PRO A 563 -7.29 -16.35 -9.07
CA PRO A 563 -6.63 -15.38 -8.22
C PRO A 563 -6.45 -14.03 -8.94
N ARG A 564 -6.56 -12.96 -8.17
CA ARG A 564 -6.20 -11.61 -8.60
C ARG A 564 -4.70 -11.40 -8.47
N TYR A 565 -4.00 -11.26 -9.59
CA TYR A 565 -2.57 -10.93 -9.60
C TYR A 565 -2.33 -9.42 -9.57
N SER A 566 -1.25 -8.99 -8.93
CA SER A 566 -0.82 -7.59 -8.96
C SER A 566 0.70 -7.48 -8.84
N ILE A 567 1.30 -6.57 -9.61
CA ILE A 567 2.72 -6.19 -9.52
C ILE A 567 2.96 -4.86 -8.80
N VAL A 568 1.88 -4.22 -8.33
CA VAL A 568 1.89 -2.87 -7.70
C VAL A 568 1.58 -2.92 -6.20
N THR A 569 1.56 -4.13 -5.63
CA THR A 569 1.26 -4.35 -4.20
C THR A 569 2.52 -4.41 -3.33
N THR A 570 3.65 -4.83 -3.93
CA THR A 570 4.91 -5.04 -3.22
C THR A 570 5.93 -3.98 -3.63
N VAL A 571 6.70 -3.48 -2.66
CA VAL A 571 7.79 -2.53 -2.88
C VAL A 571 8.86 -3.14 -3.79
N THR A 572 9.14 -4.44 -3.64
CA THR A 572 10.20 -5.13 -4.40
C THR A 572 9.83 -5.43 -5.85
N GLY A 573 8.63 -5.04 -6.32
CA GLY A 573 8.13 -5.36 -7.66
C GLY A 573 7.76 -6.84 -7.89
N ARG A 574 7.70 -7.67 -6.83
CA ARG A 574 7.24 -9.06 -6.94
C ARG A 574 5.74 -9.10 -7.20
N THR A 575 5.32 -10.09 -7.97
CA THR A 575 3.89 -10.41 -8.11
C THR A 575 3.31 -10.80 -6.76
N SER A 576 2.08 -10.39 -6.54
CA SER A 576 1.25 -10.74 -5.39
C SER A 576 -0.06 -11.36 -5.89
N THR A 577 -0.67 -12.22 -5.08
CA THR A 577 -1.99 -12.80 -5.36
C THR A 577 -2.97 -12.58 -4.22
N SER A 578 -4.23 -12.27 -4.54
CA SER A 578 -5.36 -12.25 -3.60
C SER A 578 -6.57 -12.98 -4.17
N ASP A 579 -7.55 -13.25 -3.31
CA ASP A 579 -8.91 -13.68 -3.67
C ASP A 579 -9.04 -14.92 -4.60
N PRO A 580 -8.45 -16.08 -4.24
CA PRO A 580 -7.61 -16.37 -3.08
C PRO A 580 -6.11 -16.35 -3.43
N SER A 581 -5.26 -16.19 -2.43
CA SER A 581 -3.81 -16.17 -2.64
C SER A 581 -3.24 -17.57 -2.90
N LEU A 582 -3.00 -17.93 -4.18
CA LEU A 582 -2.32 -19.18 -4.55
C LEU A 582 -0.81 -19.18 -4.26
N GLN A 583 -0.14 -18.02 -4.27
CA GLN A 583 1.31 -17.94 -4.05
C GLN A 583 1.73 -18.34 -2.63
N ASN A 584 0.88 -18.05 -1.64
CA ASN A 584 1.20 -18.22 -0.22
C ASN A 584 0.76 -19.57 0.36
N VAL A 585 0.22 -20.49 -0.46
CA VAL A 585 -0.16 -21.83 0.02
C VAL A 585 1.09 -22.57 0.50
N PRO A 586 1.17 -22.92 1.81
CA PRO A 586 2.40 -23.48 2.37
C PRO A 586 2.84 -24.77 1.66
N THR A 587 4.15 -24.96 1.52
CA THR A 587 4.76 -26.10 0.79
C THR A 587 5.04 -27.31 1.67
N SER A 588 5.12 -27.12 2.98
CA SER A 588 5.58 -28.11 3.96
C SER A 588 4.50 -28.45 4.98
N GLY A 589 4.78 -29.44 5.84
CA GLY A 589 3.89 -29.81 6.94
C GLY A 589 2.49 -30.18 6.45
N ALA A 590 1.46 -29.63 7.10
CA ALA A 590 0.06 -29.78 6.72
C ALA A 590 -0.31 -28.98 5.45
N GLY A 591 0.49 -28.00 5.04
CA GLY A 591 0.31 -27.29 3.77
C GLY A 591 0.43 -28.18 2.53
N ARG A 592 1.12 -29.32 2.65
CA ARG A 592 1.14 -30.33 1.57
C ARG A 592 -0.24 -30.87 1.26
N GLU A 593 -1.11 -31.02 2.26
CA GLU A 593 -2.50 -31.45 2.03
C GLU A 593 -3.28 -30.40 1.26
N MET A 594 -3.07 -29.10 1.53
CA MET A 594 -3.68 -28.03 0.75
C MET A 594 -3.25 -28.04 -0.72
N ARG A 595 -1.97 -28.31 -1.00
CA ARG A 595 -1.47 -28.36 -2.39
C ARG A 595 -2.05 -29.52 -3.18
N ARG A 596 -2.43 -30.63 -2.51
CA ARG A 596 -3.08 -31.78 -3.16
C ARG A 596 -4.47 -31.46 -3.70
N LEU A 597 -5.11 -30.41 -3.16
CA LEU A 597 -6.38 -29.93 -3.68
C LEU A 597 -6.23 -29.21 -5.04
N ILE A 598 -5.01 -28.78 -5.40
CA ILE A 598 -4.76 -28.15 -6.70
C ILE A 598 -4.36 -29.25 -7.69
N ILE A 599 -5.21 -29.49 -8.69
CA ILE A 599 -5.06 -30.60 -9.64
C ILE A 599 -4.91 -30.09 -11.08
N SER A 600 -4.42 -30.96 -11.97
CA SER A 600 -4.46 -30.70 -13.41
C SER A 600 -5.87 -30.91 -13.96
N SER A 601 -6.15 -30.25 -15.09
CA SER A 601 -7.35 -30.55 -15.87
C SER A 601 -7.28 -31.95 -16.50
N PRO A 602 -8.43 -32.57 -16.83
CA PRO A 602 -8.45 -33.89 -17.47
C PRO A 602 -7.56 -33.95 -18.71
N GLY A 603 -6.73 -35.01 -18.80
CA GLY A 603 -5.78 -35.20 -19.90
C GLY A 603 -4.49 -34.36 -19.82
N MET A 604 -4.31 -33.56 -18.75
CA MET A 604 -3.13 -32.71 -18.54
C MET A 604 -2.33 -33.11 -17.30
N VAL A 605 -1.09 -32.62 -17.21
CA VAL A 605 -0.23 -32.74 -16.02
C VAL A 605 0.20 -31.37 -15.52
N LEU A 606 0.46 -31.24 -14.21
CA LEU A 606 1.06 -30.02 -13.64
C LEU A 606 2.59 -30.09 -13.75
N MET A 607 3.20 -29.04 -14.31
CA MET A 607 4.65 -28.86 -14.35
C MET A 607 5.06 -27.67 -13.48
N ALA A 608 6.15 -27.82 -12.73
CA ALA A 608 6.71 -26.76 -11.90
C ALA A 608 8.12 -26.40 -12.39
N PHE A 609 8.33 -25.13 -12.70
CA PHE A 609 9.63 -24.58 -13.08
C PHE A 609 10.06 -23.59 -12.00
N ASP A 610 11.20 -23.86 -11.36
CA ASP A 610 11.74 -23.03 -10.28
C ASP A 610 13.15 -22.54 -10.62
N GLN A 611 13.42 -21.26 -10.35
CA GLN A 611 14.75 -20.70 -10.53
C GLN A 611 15.60 -20.97 -9.29
N SER A 612 16.42 -22.01 -9.38
CA SER A 612 17.29 -22.45 -8.29
C SER A 612 18.19 -21.31 -7.79
N GLN A 613 17.87 -20.82 -6.59
CA GLN A 613 18.65 -19.81 -5.85
C GLN A 613 18.83 -18.49 -6.63
N ALA A 614 17.79 -18.05 -7.34
CA ALA A 614 17.84 -16.85 -8.18
C ALA A 614 18.45 -15.62 -7.47
N GLU A 615 18.06 -15.36 -6.22
CA GLU A 615 18.57 -14.22 -5.43
C GLU A 615 20.08 -14.28 -5.21
N LEU A 616 20.63 -15.46 -4.91
CA LEU A 616 22.07 -15.64 -4.69
C LEU A 616 22.86 -15.51 -6.00
N ARG A 617 22.29 -15.97 -7.12
CA ARG A 617 22.88 -15.79 -8.44
C ARG A 617 22.89 -14.32 -8.86
N TRP A 618 21.80 -13.59 -8.59
CA TRP A 618 21.76 -12.15 -8.81
C TRP A 618 22.75 -11.42 -7.91
N MET A 619 22.86 -11.79 -6.63
CA MET A 619 23.88 -11.21 -5.74
C MET A 619 25.29 -11.46 -6.27
N ALA A 620 25.62 -12.68 -6.72
CA ALA A 620 26.91 -12.99 -7.33
C ALA A 620 27.20 -12.11 -8.55
N HIS A 621 26.19 -11.89 -9.41
CA HIS A 621 26.30 -11.02 -10.57
C HIS A 621 26.43 -9.54 -10.19
N LEU A 622 25.62 -9.03 -9.27
CA LEU A 622 25.63 -7.61 -8.90
C LEU A 622 26.90 -7.24 -8.13
N SER A 623 27.35 -8.13 -7.25
CA SER A 623 28.53 -7.92 -6.43
C SER A 623 29.86 -8.25 -7.13
N GLN A 624 29.78 -8.96 -8.26
CA GLN A 624 30.94 -9.50 -8.97
C GLN A 624 31.88 -10.28 -8.04
N ASP A 625 31.32 -10.97 -7.05
CA ASP A 625 32.11 -11.76 -6.11
C ASP A 625 32.71 -12.99 -6.81
N GLU A 626 34.03 -13.03 -6.90
CA GLU A 626 34.77 -14.03 -7.67
C GLU A 626 34.45 -15.46 -7.23
N ARG A 627 34.38 -15.70 -5.91
CA ARG A 627 34.12 -17.02 -5.35
C ARG A 627 32.70 -17.48 -5.67
N MET A 628 31.70 -16.61 -5.50
CA MET A 628 30.33 -16.95 -5.87
C MET A 628 30.20 -17.23 -7.38
N LEU A 629 30.84 -16.40 -8.22
CA LEU A 629 30.83 -16.57 -9.67
C LEU A 629 31.50 -17.88 -10.09
N GLU A 630 32.64 -18.22 -9.51
CA GLU A 630 33.34 -19.48 -9.75
C GLU A 630 32.51 -20.69 -9.32
N THR A 631 31.90 -20.65 -8.13
CA THR A 631 30.99 -21.70 -7.67
C THR A 631 29.86 -21.94 -8.67
N TYR A 632 29.22 -20.88 -9.17
CA TYR A 632 28.12 -21.07 -10.13
C TYR A 632 28.60 -21.48 -11.53
N ARG A 633 29.76 -21.01 -12.00
CA ARG A 633 30.36 -21.40 -13.29
C ARG A 633 30.74 -22.88 -13.31
N SER A 634 31.13 -23.42 -12.17
CA SER A 634 31.47 -24.84 -11.98
C SER A 634 30.25 -25.73 -11.67
N ASN A 635 29.02 -25.19 -11.72
CA ASN A 635 27.80 -25.87 -11.26
C ASN A 635 27.87 -26.35 -9.79
N GLY A 636 28.73 -25.73 -8.98
CA GLY A 636 28.87 -26.01 -7.56
C GLY A 636 27.68 -25.51 -6.74
N ASP A 637 27.52 -26.09 -5.55
CA ASP A 637 26.53 -25.67 -4.58
C ASP A 637 27.10 -24.59 -3.64
N ILE A 638 26.57 -23.38 -3.74
CA ILE A 638 27.04 -22.22 -2.95
C ILE A 638 26.97 -22.46 -1.44
N HIS A 639 26.00 -23.24 -0.96
CA HIS A 639 25.90 -23.55 0.46
C HIS A 639 27.02 -24.49 0.91
N THR A 640 27.41 -25.43 0.04
CA THR A 640 28.56 -26.30 0.26
C THR A 640 29.87 -25.50 0.24
N THR A 641 30.07 -24.64 -0.75
CA THR A 641 31.26 -23.76 -0.81
C THR A 641 31.38 -22.89 0.43
N THR A 642 30.28 -22.27 0.86
CA THR A 642 30.24 -21.45 2.07
C THR A 642 30.56 -22.30 3.31
N ALA A 643 29.96 -23.48 3.44
CA ALA A 643 30.15 -24.35 4.60
C ALA A 643 31.61 -24.80 4.76
N LEU A 644 32.21 -25.30 3.67
CA LEU A 644 33.60 -25.77 3.70
C LEU A 644 34.59 -24.62 3.96
N ALA A 645 34.34 -23.45 3.37
CA ALA A 645 35.16 -22.27 3.62
C ALA A 645 35.04 -21.77 5.06
N MET A 646 33.85 -21.82 5.66
CA MET A 646 33.63 -21.44 7.06
C MET A 646 34.25 -22.44 8.04
N LEU A 647 34.29 -23.72 7.70
CA LEU A 647 34.97 -24.75 8.49
C LEU A 647 36.49 -24.73 8.33
N GLY A 648 37.00 -24.15 7.23
CA GLY A 648 38.42 -24.23 6.88
C GLY A 648 38.89 -25.65 6.55
N LYS A 649 37.98 -26.51 6.07
CA LYS A 649 38.20 -27.93 5.79
C LYS A 649 37.73 -28.31 4.39
N SER A 650 38.37 -29.29 3.78
CA SER A 650 37.90 -29.97 2.58
C SER A 650 36.74 -30.93 2.91
N ARG A 651 36.00 -31.39 1.89
CA ARG A 651 34.85 -32.27 2.11
C ARG A 651 35.24 -33.61 2.75
N ASP A 652 36.45 -34.10 2.46
CA ASP A 652 36.94 -35.39 2.94
C ASP A 652 37.35 -35.35 4.43
N GLU A 653 37.58 -34.15 4.97
CA GLU A 653 37.98 -33.92 6.37
C GLU A 653 36.78 -33.71 7.32
N VAL A 654 35.56 -33.81 6.81
CA VAL A 654 34.33 -33.47 7.54
C VAL A 654 33.39 -34.67 7.54
N SER A 655 32.93 -35.07 8.74
CA SER A 655 31.92 -36.13 8.86
C SER A 655 30.60 -35.71 8.19
N ASP A 656 29.78 -36.66 7.76
CA ASP A 656 28.51 -36.36 7.09
C ASP A 656 27.57 -35.50 7.95
N ASP A 657 27.54 -35.73 9.25
CA ASP A 657 26.69 -34.98 10.17
C ASP A 657 27.23 -33.57 10.42
N GLU A 658 28.55 -33.41 10.57
CA GLU A 658 29.20 -32.10 10.64
C GLU A 658 28.97 -31.31 9.34
N PHE A 659 29.08 -31.97 8.19
CA PHE A 659 28.84 -31.36 6.88
C PHE A 659 27.38 -30.92 6.71
N LYS A 660 26.41 -31.77 7.06
CA LYS A 660 24.98 -31.42 7.01
C LYS A 660 24.67 -30.22 7.91
N ALA A 661 25.20 -30.20 9.12
CA ALA A 661 25.04 -29.10 10.06
C ALA A 661 25.68 -27.80 9.52
N ALA A 662 26.91 -27.88 9.01
CA ALA A 662 27.62 -26.76 8.43
C ALA A 662 26.92 -26.21 7.19
N ARG A 663 26.44 -27.08 6.29
CA ARG A 663 25.67 -26.69 5.10
C ARG A 663 24.35 -26.02 5.46
N ARG A 664 23.66 -26.49 6.50
CA ARG A 664 22.46 -25.83 7.04
C ARG A 664 22.78 -24.43 7.60
N SER A 665 23.89 -24.29 8.32
CA SER A 665 24.38 -22.99 8.81
C SER A 665 24.75 -22.03 7.68
N ALA A 666 25.50 -22.52 6.70
CA ALA A 666 25.84 -21.78 5.48
C ALA A 666 24.61 -21.32 4.70
N LYS A 667 23.56 -22.15 4.63
CA LYS A 667 22.29 -21.74 4.02
C LYS A 667 21.65 -20.57 4.77
N ALA A 668 21.65 -20.61 6.11
CA ALA A 668 21.17 -19.49 6.91
C ALA A 668 22.00 -18.22 6.67
N GLN A 669 23.33 -18.34 6.62
CA GLN A 669 24.24 -17.21 6.34
C GLN A 669 23.99 -16.62 4.95
N ASN A 670 23.97 -17.45 3.91
CA ASN A 670 23.75 -17.01 2.52
C ASN A 670 22.43 -16.24 2.38
N PHE A 671 21.31 -16.75 2.88
CA PHE A 671 20.03 -16.04 2.73
C PHE A 671 19.83 -14.89 3.73
N GLY A 672 20.47 -14.93 4.90
CA GLY A 672 20.38 -13.88 5.90
C GLY A 672 21.26 -12.68 5.59
N LEU A 673 22.51 -12.91 5.18
CA LEU A 673 23.54 -11.87 5.13
C LEU A 673 23.64 -11.18 3.76
N ILE A 674 23.15 -11.77 2.68
CA ILE A 674 23.19 -11.13 1.34
C ILE A 674 22.42 -9.80 1.29
N TYR A 675 21.46 -9.62 2.19
CA TYR A 675 20.67 -8.41 2.33
C TYR A 675 21.25 -7.42 3.38
N GLY A 676 22.48 -7.65 3.85
CA GLY A 676 23.15 -6.75 4.79
C GLY A 676 22.56 -6.78 6.20
N MET A 677 21.97 -7.90 6.63
CA MET A 677 21.46 -8.03 8.00
C MET A 677 22.58 -7.82 9.02
N SER A 678 22.33 -6.98 10.03
CA SER A 678 23.25 -6.82 11.17
C SER A 678 23.44 -8.13 11.92
N PRO A 679 24.53 -8.31 12.70
CA PRO A 679 24.75 -9.52 13.50
C PRO A 679 23.56 -9.89 14.40
N GLY A 680 22.95 -8.89 15.05
CA GLY A 680 21.75 -9.09 15.87
C GLY A 680 20.53 -9.50 15.05
N GLY A 681 20.37 -8.94 13.86
CA GLY A 681 19.32 -9.33 12.91
C GLY A 681 19.51 -10.74 12.37
N PHE A 682 20.74 -11.10 11.99
CA PHE A 682 21.11 -12.44 11.53
C PHE A 682 20.87 -13.50 12.60
N ARG A 683 21.26 -13.24 13.86
CA ARG A 683 20.95 -14.12 15.00
C ARG A 683 19.46 -14.44 15.08
N GLN A 684 18.62 -13.41 15.02
CA GLN A 684 17.16 -13.57 15.06
C GLN A 684 16.64 -14.35 13.83
N TYR A 685 17.13 -14.02 12.64
CA TYR A 685 16.76 -14.66 11.38
C TYR A 685 17.11 -16.16 11.33
N ALA A 686 18.34 -16.52 11.74
CA ALA A 686 18.85 -17.88 11.71
C ALA A 686 18.07 -18.79 12.67
N ALA A 687 17.74 -18.28 13.86
CA ALA A 687 16.89 -19.00 14.80
C ALA A 687 15.45 -19.13 14.29
N PHE A 688 14.88 -18.07 13.72
CA PHE A 688 13.50 -18.09 13.23
C PHE A 688 13.29 -19.03 12.05
N ASN A 689 14.12 -18.91 11.01
CA ASN A 689 13.91 -19.64 9.75
C ASN A 689 14.62 -20.99 9.69
N TYR A 690 15.70 -21.16 10.47
CA TYR A 690 16.55 -22.34 10.41
C TYR A 690 16.70 -23.05 11.74
N GLY A 691 16.15 -22.54 12.85
CA GLY A 691 16.32 -23.15 14.18
C GLY A 691 17.78 -23.20 14.65
N ILE A 692 18.62 -22.29 14.16
CA ILE A 692 20.03 -22.20 14.53
C ILE A 692 20.16 -21.13 15.60
N PHE A 693 20.56 -21.55 16.80
CA PHE A 693 20.70 -20.67 17.96
C PHE A 693 22.15 -20.24 18.08
N LEU A 694 22.39 -18.93 18.00
CA LEU A 694 23.72 -18.32 18.05
C LEU A 694 23.81 -17.36 19.25
N SER A 695 24.95 -17.36 19.92
CA SER A 695 25.34 -16.27 20.82
C SER A 695 25.62 -14.97 20.03
N GLU A 696 25.70 -13.83 20.72
CA GLU A 696 26.04 -12.56 20.07
C GLU A 696 27.41 -12.59 19.43
N ARG A 697 28.36 -13.25 20.12
CA ARG A 697 29.71 -13.45 19.64
C ARG A 697 29.73 -14.31 18.39
N GLU A 698 29.07 -15.47 18.40
CA GLU A 698 29.01 -16.36 17.22
C GLU A 698 28.35 -15.67 16.03
N ALA A 699 27.25 -14.92 16.26
CA ALA A 699 26.60 -14.17 15.18
C ALA A 699 27.51 -13.08 14.60
N PHE A 700 28.26 -12.38 15.44
CA PHE A 700 29.25 -11.38 15.00
C PHE A 700 30.41 -12.01 14.22
N GLU A 701 30.95 -13.12 14.71
CA GLU A 701 32.04 -13.86 14.07
C GLU A 701 31.60 -14.42 12.72
N MET A 702 30.43 -15.08 12.64
CA MET A 702 29.86 -15.58 11.38
C MET A 702 29.61 -14.46 10.38
N HIS A 703 29.00 -13.35 10.82
CA HIS A 703 28.79 -12.18 9.98
C HIS A 703 30.12 -11.64 9.43
N SER A 704 31.10 -11.43 10.30
CA SER A 704 32.41 -10.91 9.90
C SER A 704 33.13 -11.84 8.94
N ASN A 705 33.10 -13.15 9.19
CA ASN A 705 33.73 -14.14 8.33
C ASN A 705 33.02 -14.25 6.98
N PHE A 706 31.70 -14.14 6.94
CA PHE A 706 30.92 -14.15 5.71
C PHE A 706 31.32 -13.02 4.75
N PHE A 707 31.38 -11.77 5.24
CA PHE A 707 31.77 -10.63 4.40
C PHE A 707 33.27 -10.58 4.09
N LYS A 708 34.11 -11.30 4.85
CA LYS A 708 35.50 -11.57 4.46
C LYS A 708 35.58 -12.61 3.34
N LEU A 709 34.79 -13.68 3.43
CA LEU A 709 34.72 -14.72 2.40
C LEU A 709 34.20 -14.18 1.08
N TYR A 710 33.13 -13.38 1.15
CA TYR A 710 32.45 -12.78 0.00
C TYR A 710 32.65 -11.26 -0.03
N SER A 711 33.91 -10.84 -0.22
CA SER A 711 34.30 -9.43 -0.20
C SER A 711 33.62 -8.59 -1.29
N GLY A 712 33.20 -9.20 -2.41
CA GLY A 712 32.45 -8.52 -3.46
C GLY A 712 31.11 -8.01 -2.96
N ILE A 713 30.41 -8.80 -2.13
CA ILE A 713 29.12 -8.41 -1.56
C ILE A 713 29.29 -7.16 -0.69
N LYS A 714 30.32 -7.13 0.17
CA LYS A 714 30.58 -5.98 1.04
C LYS A 714 30.79 -4.70 0.23
N ARG A 715 31.65 -4.75 -0.81
CA ARG A 715 31.89 -3.61 -1.70
C ARG A 715 30.62 -3.15 -2.41
N TYR A 716 29.78 -4.09 -2.82
CA TYR A 716 28.50 -3.79 -3.45
C TYR A 716 27.55 -3.08 -2.48
N HIS A 717 27.42 -3.55 -1.24
CA HIS A 717 26.60 -2.88 -0.23
C HIS A 717 27.07 -1.45 0.04
N GLU A 718 28.38 -1.25 0.24
CA GLU A 718 28.96 0.10 0.43
C GLU A 718 28.64 1.02 -0.75
N LYS A 719 28.84 0.54 -1.98
CA LYS A 719 28.50 1.28 -3.20
C LYS A 719 27.01 1.69 -3.25
N ILE A 720 26.10 0.75 -2.95
CA ILE A 720 24.66 1.02 -3.00
C ILE A 720 24.23 1.98 -1.88
N THR A 721 24.85 1.92 -0.69
CA THR A 721 24.63 2.91 0.36
C THR A 721 25.04 4.30 -0.09
N ASP A 722 26.23 4.45 -0.69
CA ASP A 722 26.69 5.73 -1.23
C ASP A 722 25.77 6.26 -2.35
N GLU A 723 25.27 5.38 -3.24
CA GLU A 723 24.30 5.76 -4.28
C GLU A 723 22.97 6.22 -3.65
N CYS A 724 22.48 5.52 -2.64
CA CYS A 724 21.27 5.90 -1.91
C CYS A 724 21.42 7.26 -1.20
N ASP A 725 22.53 7.51 -0.53
CA ASP A 725 22.80 8.78 0.15
C ASP A 725 22.91 9.96 -0.84
N ARG A 726 23.42 9.70 -2.05
CA ARG A 726 23.59 10.74 -3.09
C ARG A 726 22.32 11.02 -3.88
N PHE A 727 21.57 9.98 -4.23
CA PHE A 727 20.44 10.09 -5.17
C PHE A 727 19.07 9.92 -4.50
N GLY A 728 19.02 9.48 -3.24
CA GLY A 728 17.78 9.22 -2.51
C GLY A 728 17.01 7.98 -2.99
N MET A 729 17.59 7.17 -3.88
CA MET A 729 16.96 5.99 -4.48
C MET A 729 18.01 4.94 -4.86
N VAL A 730 17.55 3.69 -5.06
CA VAL A 730 18.33 2.57 -5.60
C VAL A 730 17.58 1.98 -6.80
N VAL A 731 18.29 1.59 -7.86
CA VAL A 731 17.70 1.13 -9.14
C VAL A 731 18.15 -0.26 -9.52
#